data_AF-A0AAE1C124-F1
#
_entry.id   AF-A0AAE1C124-F1
#
_cell.length_a   1.000
_cell.length_b   1.000
_cell.length_c   1.000
_cell.angle_alpha   90.00
_cell.angle_beta   90.00
_cell.angle_gamma   90.00
#
_symmetry.space_group_name_H-M   'P 1'
#
loop_
_entity.id
_entity.type
_entity.pdbx_description
1 polymer ?
#
loop_
_entity_poly.entity_id
_entity_poly.type
_entity_poly.pdbx_seq_one_letter_code
_entity_poly.pdbx_strand_id
1 'polypeptide(L)'
;MATFRLLHQLPEELRQDVIERLHRADLLNLEVTSKWGYDVASPLLWREVLLTDCRTEHEDAVDDHDDTPMIKVLLTLIRRPGLATYVQTLTHRCHLPPPEIFRELPRMPLSSQTLSCDQRTIGLIKLAVKNLTNVSTLRIILGHPSINDTLLRCFFDEQRTKESPLRRLWLENCRINTGCDSRLVYHIQNLPLRLNFSDLESVRFRRLPLRPGLPQSTGRSDMDIVHARPSHHIDRQSSTLLQDGAGSGYFTSTTNVEEEQEAGSRHEVWLAAQQSGTTTNPVSPLSQLFMIANLFEQRTYDALMPELGKDETDLLRQNTPPSTTNRSQIAYRGALLDPSKLDDDGNARVHKPCQRERLPSCLVAFQMLQSASSTLTSLCLDWVFTRPATVDYLHSSEEQQAWMGTFVLLFSLRFPRLRAFQLRSAIVPDTQLPDGLYLLDRSHISAGNIHLDDYDDIRFAGRITEDLSLMCLEFMEAHQNLECLAWPMDHFFAPGVLPRDISDRVEAVMNNLGRTLGDLRVDAMYSTRGGLDDFDISWTGGGEPMTHHSHHGFLSRRASRRNFIERFAPKMRQVRMIKMEGAIPRDERREVIRALHACTIEKLVMIGVCSSLGNTWGADGLDLGESLDNDEVEGLETEDKEAVWRLGPQKPEPPPDSFRFEAEYGWPPGAPMLNTIASFHADTITELKFCGWKGSPALFTPTPITMPLLSAMKHFHNLKSLVMSLWLSTTYEQSPRDADIISYWANSRSPTSTALVRISDEEPEGWEKELKTKFAPDALAWRVTSFLGPLLSDRAKSRNGGVHVRAGFCVGDWDGIFDLDMAIGKGSLADVCLGFDGPRPEIDEVRRRSKLVNRRWF
;
A
#
# COMPACT_ATOMS: atom_id res chain seq x y z
N MET A 1 17.20 10.49 -43.54
CA MET A 1 17.57 11.82 -43.02
C MET A 1 16.56 12.94 -43.33
N ALA A 2 15.61 12.82 -44.27
CA ALA A 2 14.66 13.89 -44.60
C ALA A 2 13.48 14.06 -43.61
N THR A 3 13.13 13.03 -42.84
CA THR A 3 11.94 13.00 -41.96
C THR A 3 12.07 13.78 -40.64
N PHE A 4 13.28 14.02 -40.14
CA PHE A 4 13.50 14.77 -38.89
C PHE A 4 13.28 16.29 -39.02
N ARG A 5 13.26 16.85 -40.23
CA ARG A 5 13.07 18.31 -40.43
C ARG A 5 11.64 18.79 -40.14
N LEU A 6 10.65 17.90 -40.13
CA LEU A 6 9.24 18.26 -39.89
C LEU A 6 8.91 18.45 -38.40
N LEU A 7 9.56 17.72 -37.49
CA LEU A 7 9.32 17.81 -36.04
C LEU A 7 9.72 19.17 -35.45
N HIS A 8 10.79 19.78 -35.97
CA HIS A 8 11.20 21.13 -35.58
C HIS A 8 10.28 22.23 -36.09
N GLN A 9 9.44 21.94 -37.08
CA GLN A 9 8.47 22.89 -37.66
C GLN A 9 7.12 22.88 -36.93
N LEU A 10 6.89 21.90 -36.04
CA LEU A 10 5.72 21.89 -35.18
C LEU A 10 5.83 23.01 -34.13
N PRO A 11 4.70 23.65 -33.75
CA PRO A 11 4.63 24.50 -32.57
C PRO A 11 5.18 23.80 -31.34
N GLU A 12 5.81 24.56 -30.44
CA GLU A 12 6.48 24.03 -29.25
C GLU A 12 5.54 23.16 -28.41
N GLU A 13 4.29 23.59 -28.26
CA GLU A 13 3.28 22.92 -27.45
C GLU A 13 2.90 21.55 -28.02
N LEU A 14 2.72 21.46 -29.34
CA LEU A 14 2.42 20.20 -30.02
C LEU A 14 3.63 19.27 -29.99
N ARG A 15 4.83 19.82 -30.11
CA ARG A 15 6.07 19.05 -30.04
C ARG A 15 6.28 18.47 -28.65
N GLN A 16 6.04 19.24 -27.60
CA GLN A 16 6.09 18.78 -26.21
C GLN A 16 5.04 17.69 -25.96
N ASP A 17 3.79 17.89 -26.39
CA ASP A 17 2.73 16.88 -26.22
C ASP A 17 3.07 15.55 -26.93
N VAL A 18 3.68 15.60 -28.12
CA VAL A 18 4.13 14.39 -28.83
C VAL A 18 5.26 13.70 -28.07
N ILE A 19 6.29 14.44 -27.64
CA ILE A 19 7.47 13.86 -26.98
C ILE A 19 7.10 13.30 -25.60
N GLU A 20 6.24 13.99 -24.83
CA GLU A 20 5.79 13.53 -23.51
C GLU A 20 5.00 12.22 -23.54
N ARG A 21 4.43 11.87 -24.70
CA ARG A 21 3.69 10.61 -24.92
C ARG A 21 4.58 9.46 -25.38
N LEU A 22 5.85 9.70 -25.71
CA LEU A 22 6.76 8.66 -26.14
C LEU A 22 7.07 7.68 -25.00
N HIS A 23 7.22 6.40 -25.35
CA HIS A 23 7.70 5.41 -24.39
C HIS A 23 9.17 5.65 -24.06
N ARG A 24 9.60 5.13 -22.89
CA ARG A 24 10.98 5.32 -22.42
C ARG A 24 12.04 4.83 -23.42
N ALA A 25 11.77 3.71 -24.11
CA ALA A 25 12.68 3.19 -25.15
C ALA A 25 12.84 4.16 -26.33
N ASP A 26 11.75 4.80 -26.76
CA ASP A 26 11.77 5.79 -27.84
C ASP A 26 12.49 7.07 -27.41
N LEU A 27 12.29 7.50 -26.16
CA LEU A 27 13.01 8.63 -25.59
C LEU A 27 14.52 8.36 -25.49
N LEU A 28 14.94 7.16 -25.12
CA LEU A 28 16.36 6.78 -25.12
C LEU A 28 16.96 6.81 -26.54
N ASN A 29 16.24 6.29 -27.52
CA ASN A 29 16.67 6.36 -28.92
C ASN A 29 16.75 7.81 -29.41
N LEU A 30 15.79 8.66 -29.03
CA LEU A 30 15.78 10.08 -29.37
C LEU A 30 16.96 10.83 -28.74
N GLU A 31 17.26 10.55 -27.46
CA GLU A 31 18.36 11.16 -26.71
C GLU A 31 19.71 10.98 -27.42
N VAL A 32 19.97 9.79 -27.96
CA VAL A 32 21.25 9.47 -28.63
C VAL A 32 21.32 9.91 -30.10
N THR A 33 20.20 10.37 -30.69
CA THR A 33 20.12 10.68 -32.12
C THR A 33 20.77 12.02 -32.49
N SER A 34 20.68 13.04 -31.63
CA SER A 34 21.25 14.38 -31.88
C SER A 34 21.33 15.21 -30.60
N LYS A 35 22.07 16.34 -30.63
CA LYS A 35 22.09 17.30 -29.51
C LYS A 35 20.69 17.81 -29.15
N TRP A 36 19.86 18.14 -30.14
CA TRP A 36 18.48 18.54 -29.87
C TRP A 36 17.67 17.40 -29.24
N GLY A 37 17.83 16.17 -29.74
CA GLY A 37 17.21 14.98 -29.17
C GLY A 37 17.59 14.76 -27.71
N TYR A 38 18.86 14.95 -27.38
CA TYR A 38 19.36 14.98 -26.01
C TYR A 38 18.64 16.04 -25.17
N ASP A 39 18.66 17.30 -25.63
CA ASP A 39 18.09 18.44 -24.89
C ASP A 39 16.58 18.28 -24.60
N VAL A 40 15.81 17.64 -25.48
CA VAL A 40 14.35 17.43 -25.30
C VAL A 40 13.99 16.12 -24.59
N ALA A 41 14.78 15.05 -24.78
CA ALA A 41 14.48 13.74 -24.19
C ALA A 41 15.01 13.61 -22.76
N SER A 42 16.20 14.14 -22.46
CA SER A 42 16.82 14.01 -21.13
C SER A 42 15.92 14.53 -20.00
N PRO A 43 15.23 15.68 -20.10
CA PRO A 43 14.33 16.14 -19.04
C PRO A 43 13.21 15.13 -18.71
N LEU A 44 12.71 14.41 -19.72
CA LEU A 44 11.64 13.43 -19.56
C LEU A 44 12.17 12.08 -19.05
N LEU A 45 13.35 11.66 -19.52
CA LEU A 45 14.02 10.43 -19.08
C LEU A 45 14.47 10.51 -17.61
N TRP A 46 14.91 11.68 -17.16
CA TRP A 46 15.44 11.92 -15.82
C TRP A 46 14.43 12.54 -14.85
N ARG A 47 13.20 12.86 -15.30
CA ARG A 47 12.13 13.43 -14.45
C ARG A 47 11.83 12.58 -13.22
N GLU A 48 11.84 11.26 -13.40
CA GLU A 48 11.59 10.26 -12.36
C GLU A 48 12.82 9.37 -12.25
N VAL A 49 13.49 9.40 -11.10
CA VAL A 49 14.68 8.57 -10.83
C VAL A 49 14.33 7.49 -9.81
N LEU A 50 14.74 6.25 -10.11
CA LEU A 50 14.63 5.09 -9.23
C LEU A 50 16.02 4.70 -8.71
N LEU A 51 16.15 4.63 -7.39
CA LEU A 51 17.29 4.05 -6.68
C LEU A 51 16.88 2.68 -6.15
N THR A 52 17.34 1.62 -6.81
CA THR A 52 17.07 0.23 -6.47
C THR A 52 18.37 -0.57 -6.45
N ASP A 53 18.46 -1.50 -5.51
CA ASP A 53 19.40 -2.61 -5.53
C ASP A 53 18.97 -3.67 -6.55
N CYS A 54 19.71 -4.77 -6.65
CA CYS A 54 19.34 -5.97 -7.39
C CYS A 54 19.92 -7.23 -6.78
N ARG A 55 19.43 -8.39 -7.20
CA ARG A 55 20.06 -9.68 -6.93
C ARG A 55 21.17 -9.95 -7.94
N THR A 56 22.37 -10.28 -7.48
CA THR A 56 23.54 -10.59 -8.31
C THR A 56 24.10 -11.96 -7.97
N GLU A 57 24.24 -12.82 -8.98
CA GLU A 57 24.85 -14.14 -8.84
C GLU A 57 26.36 -14.04 -9.10
N HIS A 58 27.16 -14.50 -8.13
CA HIS A 58 28.62 -14.65 -8.25
C HIS A 58 28.97 -16.14 -8.39
N GLU A 59 30.19 -16.44 -8.82
CA GLU A 59 30.65 -17.83 -8.98
C GLU A 59 30.57 -18.65 -7.68
N ASP A 60 30.73 -17.99 -6.52
CA ASP A 60 30.83 -18.62 -5.20
C ASP A 60 29.64 -18.36 -4.26
N ALA A 61 28.80 -17.37 -4.56
CA ALA A 61 27.70 -16.94 -3.70
C ALA A 61 26.66 -16.08 -4.44
N VAL A 62 25.53 -15.80 -3.79
CA VAL A 62 24.51 -14.88 -4.31
C VAL A 62 24.41 -13.66 -3.38
N ASP A 63 24.54 -12.47 -3.94
CA ASP A 63 24.23 -11.21 -3.26
C ASP A 63 22.77 -10.86 -3.57
N ASP A 64 21.88 -11.07 -2.60
CA ASP A 64 20.48 -10.71 -2.76
C ASP A 64 20.29 -9.18 -2.87
N HIS A 65 21.22 -8.36 -2.36
CA HIS A 65 21.04 -6.91 -2.27
C HIS A 65 22.25 -6.11 -2.79
N ASP A 66 22.65 -6.36 -4.05
CA ASP A 66 23.72 -5.64 -4.74
C ASP A 66 23.32 -4.19 -5.06
N ASP A 67 24.09 -3.24 -4.51
CA ASP A 67 23.87 -1.80 -4.64
C ASP A 67 24.38 -1.21 -5.97
N THR A 68 25.05 -1.99 -6.81
CA THR A 68 25.68 -1.52 -8.05
C THR A 68 24.78 -0.65 -8.92
N PRO A 69 23.50 -1.00 -9.20
CA PRO A 69 22.64 -0.17 -10.04
C PRO A 69 22.36 1.20 -9.42
N MET A 70 22.05 1.24 -8.12
CA MET A 70 21.84 2.48 -7.37
C MET A 70 23.11 3.34 -7.37
N ILE A 71 24.28 2.77 -7.10
CA ILE A 71 25.55 3.49 -7.09
C ILE A 71 25.84 4.14 -8.45
N LYS A 72 25.60 3.44 -9.57
CA LYS A 72 25.77 3.98 -10.93
C LYS A 72 24.87 5.19 -11.20
N VAL A 73 23.62 5.15 -10.73
CA VAL A 73 22.70 6.30 -10.84
C VAL A 73 23.21 7.48 -10.01
N LEU A 74 23.61 7.24 -8.76
CA LEU A 74 24.15 8.30 -7.88
C LEU A 74 25.38 8.97 -8.47
N LEU A 75 26.34 8.18 -8.97
CA LEU A 75 27.53 8.69 -9.65
C LEU A 75 27.17 9.52 -10.89
N THR A 76 26.16 9.12 -11.66
CA THR A 76 25.70 9.89 -12.82
C THR A 76 25.16 11.26 -12.40
N LEU A 77 24.35 11.31 -11.34
CA LEU A 77 23.79 12.57 -10.79
C LEU A 77 24.88 13.48 -10.19
N ILE A 78 25.95 12.90 -9.65
CA ILE A 78 27.12 13.64 -9.16
C ILE A 78 27.91 14.22 -10.34
N ARG A 79 28.25 13.39 -11.34
CA ARG A 79 29.04 13.78 -12.53
C ARG A 79 28.33 14.77 -13.43
N ARG A 80 27.00 14.75 -13.47
CA ARG A 80 26.18 15.57 -14.36
C ARG A 80 25.14 16.37 -13.56
N PRO A 81 25.54 17.45 -12.86
CA PRO A 81 24.60 18.28 -12.09
C PRO A 81 23.43 18.80 -12.93
N GLY A 82 23.66 19.14 -14.21
CA GLY A 82 22.58 19.57 -15.11
C GLY A 82 21.53 18.50 -15.41
N LEU A 83 21.86 17.20 -15.32
CA LEU A 83 20.84 16.14 -15.37
C LEU A 83 20.11 16.03 -14.04
N ALA A 84 20.80 16.21 -12.91
CA ALA A 84 20.20 16.17 -11.58
C ALA A 84 19.14 17.26 -11.39
N THR A 85 19.26 18.42 -12.06
CA THR A 85 18.24 19.48 -12.03
C THR A 85 16.94 19.11 -12.75
N TYR A 86 16.92 18.08 -13.59
CA TYR A 86 15.68 17.59 -14.22
C TYR A 86 14.86 16.68 -13.32
N VAL A 87 15.44 16.15 -12.25
CA VAL A 87 14.78 15.18 -11.37
C VAL A 87 13.71 15.89 -10.55
N GLN A 88 12.45 15.47 -10.73
CA GLN A 88 11.29 15.99 -9.99
C GLN A 88 10.78 15.00 -8.95
N THR A 89 10.94 13.70 -9.21
CA THR A 89 10.56 12.61 -8.30
C THR A 89 11.74 11.67 -8.11
N LEU A 90 12.14 11.46 -6.86
CA LEU A 90 13.08 10.42 -6.48
C LEU A 90 12.34 9.30 -5.76
N THR A 91 12.53 8.07 -6.21
CA THR A 91 12.04 6.86 -5.53
C THR A 91 13.22 6.03 -5.09
N HIS A 92 13.33 5.73 -3.80
CA HIS A 92 14.16 4.63 -3.32
C HIS A 92 13.28 3.43 -3.02
N ARG A 93 13.72 2.25 -3.45
CA ARG A 93 12.97 1.02 -3.30
C ARG A 93 13.92 -0.19 -3.25
N CYS A 94 13.60 -1.18 -2.43
CA CYS A 94 14.20 -2.51 -2.54
C CYS A 94 13.69 -3.24 -3.80
N HIS A 95 14.56 -4.02 -4.45
CA HIS A 95 14.18 -4.84 -5.61
C HIS A 95 13.13 -5.90 -5.23
N LEU A 96 13.14 -6.36 -3.97
CA LEU A 96 12.14 -7.26 -3.41
C LEU A 96 10.73 -6.65 -3.47
N PRO A 97 9.70 -7.50 -3.67
CA PRO A 97 8.31 -7.05 -3.61
C PRO A 97 7.96 -6.59 -2.18
N PRO A 98 7.08 -5.59 -2.03
CA PRO A 98 6.50 -5.26 -0.74
C PRO A 98 5.80 -6.49 -0.14
N PRO A 99 5.91 -6.72 1.18
CA PRO A 99 5.35 -7.90 1.81
C PRO A 99 3.83 -8.01 1.65
N GLU A 100 3.35 -9.26 1.64
CA GLU A 100 1.95 -9.62 1.74
C GLU A 100 1.35 -9.03 3.03
N ILE A 101 0.14 -8.45 2.93
CA ILE A 101 -0.44 -7.67 4.01
C ILE A 101 -0.94 -8.49 5.20
N PHE A 102 -1.44 -9.70 4.98
CA PHE A 102 -2.11 -10.51 5.99
C PHE A 102 -1.14 -11.40 6.80
N ARG A 103 -0.17 -12.03 6.14
CA ARG A 103 0.71 -13.08 6.69
C ARG A 103 2.13 -12.60 6.94
N GLU A 104 2.70 -11.82 6.03
CA GLU A 104 4.10 -11.39 6.11
C GLU A 104 4.27 -10.11 6.89
N LEU A 105 3.56 -9.06 6.46
CA LEU A 105 3.74 -7.70 6.99
C LEU A 105 3.56 -7.58 8.51
N PRO A 106 2.60 -8.26 9.19
CA PRO A 106 2.50 -8.21 10.64
C PRO A 106 3.74 -8.73 11.38
N ARG A 107 4.50 -9.63 10.74
CA ARG A 107 5.75 -10.24 11.23
C ARG A 107 7.00 -9.46 10.80
N MET A 108 6.84 -8.30 10.16
CA MET A 108 7.98 -7.53 9.65
C MET A 108 8.21 -6.27 10.48
N PRO A 109 9.24 -6.26 11.35
CA PRO A 109 9.59 -5.10 12.15
C PRO A 109 10.39 -4.06 11.36
N LEU A 110 10.81 -4.39 10.14
CA LEU A 110 11.53 -3.49 9.22
C LEU A 110 12.88 -3.00 9.78
N SER A 111 13.54 -3.82 10.59
CA SER A 111 14.87 -3.53 11.16
C SER A 111 15.96 -3.56 10.10
N SER A 112 16.12 -4.71 9.43
CA SER A 112 16.94 -4.98 8.24
C SER A 112 18.30 -4.27 8.23
N GLN A 113 19.07 -4.43 9.31
CA GLN A 113 20.24 -3.59 9.57
C GLN A 113 21.40 -3.86 8.62
N THR A 114 21.47 -5.07 8.05
CA THR A 114 22.53 -5.52 7.14
C THR A 114 22.32 -5.08 5.67
N LEU A 115 21.18 -4.47 5.34
CA LEU A 115 20.88 -4.02 3.99
C LEU A 115 21.52 -2.65 3.70
N SER A 116 22.30 -2.58 2.62
CA SER A 116 22.91 -1.37 2.03
C SER A 116 23.40 -0.35 3.06
N CYS A 117 24.33 -0.78 3.91
CA CYS A 117 24.76 -0.03 5.08
C CYS A 117 26.13 0.67 4.89
N ASP A 118 26.78 0.48 3.73
CA ASP A 118 28.08 1.04 3.40
C ASP A 118 28.11 2.59 3.41
N GLN A 119 29.11 3.14 4.10
CA GLN A 119 29.32 4.56 4.34
C GLN A 119 29.74 5.31 3.07
N ARG A 120 30.37 4.64 2.10
CA ARG A 120 30.65 5.20 0.78
C ARG A 120 29.34 5.42 0.02
N THR A 121 28.39 4.49 0.10
CA THR A 121 27.08 4.62 -0.55
C THR A 121 26.31 5.79 0.05
N ILE A 122 26.31 5.89 1.38
CA ILE A 122 25.76 7.04 2.12
C ILE A 122 26.41 8.36 1.68
N GLY A 123 27.73 8.37 1.52
CA GLY A 123 28.50 9.52 1.00
C GLY A 123 28.07 9.94 -0.40
N LEU A 124 27.85 8.99 -1.30
CA LEU A 124 27.37 9.25 -2.66
C LEU A 124 25.95 9.85 -2.65
N ILE A 125 25.05 9.34 -1.80
CA ILE A 125 23.70 9.92 -1.65
C ILE A 125 23.79 11.38 -1.21
N LYS A 126 24.61 11.68 -0.19
CA LYS A 126 24.79 13.06 0.31
C LYS A 126 25.22 14.01 -0.79
N LEU A 127 26.08 13.58 -1.71
CA LEU A 127 26.52 14.41 -2.83
C LEU A 127 25.48 14.52 -3.93
N ALA A 128 24.85 13.42 -4.33
CA ALA A 128 23.80 13.43 -5.34
C ALA A 128 22.66 14.36 -4.93
N VAL A 129 22.21 14.30 -3.66
CA VAL A 129 21.13 15.14 -3.13
C VAL A 129 21.44 16.64 -3.17
N LYS A 130 22.72 17.04 -3.09
CA LYS A 130 23.11 18.45 -3.27
C LYS A 130 22.84 18.97 -4.69
N ASN A 131 22.95 18.12 -5.70
CA ASN A 131 22.70 18.48 -7.10
C ASN A 131 21.21 18.36 -7.49
N LEU A 132 20.42 17.62 -6.71
CA LEU A 132 19.00 17.38 -6.95
C LEU A 132 18.14 18.58 -6.51
N THR A 133 18.26 19.74 -7.15
CA THR A 133 17.64 21.01 -6.67
C THR A 133 16.12 21.11 -6.92
N ASN A 134 15.57 20.31 -7.85
CA ASN A 134 14.17 20.39 -8.31
C ASN A 134 13.26 19.23 -7.87
N VAL A 135 13.69 18.44 -6.88
CA VAL A 135 12.90 17.32 -6.37
C VAL A 135 11.72 17.82 -5.53
N SER A 136 10.51 17.61 -6.03
CA SER A 136 9.25 17.95 -5.36
C SER A 136 8.58 16.75 -4.68
N THR A 137 9.02 15.52 -5.00
CA THR A 137 8.46 14.27 -4.46
C THR A 137 9.56 13.29 -4.08
N LEU A 138 9.51 12.81 -2.84
CA LEU A 138 10.36 11.74 -2.33
C LEU A 138 9.48 10.52 -2.00
N ARG A 139 9.82 9.37 -2.56
CA ARG A 139 9.16 8.09 -2.30
C ARG A 139 10.17 7.10 -1.75
N ILE A 140 9.79 6.39 -0.68
CA ILE A 140 10.57 5.30 -0.11
C ILE A 140 9.64 4.10 0.04
N ILE A 141 9.97 2.97 -0.60
CA ILE A 141 9.14 1.76 -0.63
C ILE A 141 9.99 0.55 -0.26
N LEU A 142 9.71 -0.09 0.87
CA LEU A 142 10.56 -1.16 1.42
C LEU A 142 12.04 -0.72 1.46
N GLY A 143 12.27 0.53 1.88
CA GLY A 143 13.60 1.14 1.77
C GLY A 143 14.57 0.64 2.83
N HIS A 144 15.85 0.60 2.50
CA HIS A 144 16.90 0.10 3.39
C HIS A 144 17.19 1.13 4.50
N PRO A 145 17.28 0.73 5.78
CA PRO A 145 17.25 1.67 6.90
C PRO A 145 18.27 2.82 6.82
N SER A 146 19.54 2.52 6.50
CA SER A 146 20.60 3.54 6.41
C SER A 146 20.40 4.49 5.22
N ILE A 147 19.85 3.98 4.12
CA ILE A 147 19.51 4.76 2.93
C ILE A 147 18.32 5.68 3.23
N ASN A 148 17.31 5.17 3.94
CA ASN A 148 16.14 5.96 4.38
C ASN A 148 16.57 7.16 5.22
N ASP A 149 17.37 6.94 6.26
CA ASP A 149 17.86 8.02 7.12
C ASP A 149 18.62 9.07 6.32
N THR A 150 19.48 8.62 5.40
CA THR A 150 20.30 9.50 4.56
C THR A 150 19.44 10.35 3.64
N LEU A 151 18.47 9.74 2.94
CA LEU A 151 17.57 10.44 2.04
C LEU A 151 16.70 11.44 2.81
N LEU A 152 16.03 11.00 3.88
CA LEU A 152 15.16 11.85 4.69
C LEU A 152 15.94 13.04 5.24
N ARG A 153 17.09 12.82 5.88
CA ARG A 153 17.89 13.93 6.45
C ARG A 153 18.47 14.86 5.39
N CYS A 154 18.96 14.34 4.27
CA CYS A 154 19.58 15.18 3.24
C CYS A 154 18.54 16.01 2.46
N PHE A 155 17.36 15.44 2.17
CA PHE A 155 16.33 16.19 1.45
C PHE A 155 15.68 17.29 2.31
N PHE A 156 15.52 17.04 3.61
CA PHE A 156 14.94 17.99 4.56
C PHE A 156 15.96 18.85 5.31
N ASP A 157 17.24 18.77 4.97
CA ASP A 157 18.28 19.64 5.52
C ASP A 157 17.92 21.12 5.31
N GLU A 158 17.86 21.89 6.40
CA GLU A 158 17.64 23.33 6.39
C GLU A 158 18.62 24.09 5.50
N GLN A 159 19.84 23.56 5.35
CA GLN A 159 20.92 24.19 4.59
C GLN A 159 20.99 23.73 3.13
N ARG A 160 20.13 22.79 2.71
CA ARG A 160 20.14 22.29 1.34
C ARG A 160 19.71 23.39 0.36
N THR A 161 20.54 23.62 -0.65
CA THR A 161 20.18 24.46 -1.79
C THR A 161 19.11 23.76 -2.61
N LYS A 162 17.96 24.43 -2.81
CA LYS A 162 16.80 23.91 -3.52
C LYS A 162 16.19 25.00 -4.38
N GLU A 163 15.87 24.67 -5.63
CA GLU A 163 15.10 25.53 -6.55
C GLU A 163 13.60 25.32 -6.33
N SER A 164 13.20 24.09 -6.05
CA SER A 164 11.84 23.74 -5.66
C SER A 164 11.82 23.05 -4.29
N PRO A 165 10.85 23.36 -3.42
CA PRO A 165 10.72 22.65 -2.16
C PRO A 165 10.20 21.21 -2.37
N LEU A 166 10.57 20.33 -1.44
CA LEU A 166 9.99 19.00 -1.34
C LEU A 166 8.56 19.13 -0.78
N ARG A 167 7.55 18.88 -1.61
CA ARG A 167 6.13 19.06 -1.27
C ARG A 167 5.43 17.74 -0.92
N ARG A 168 5.93 16.61 -1.41
CA ARG A 168 5.29 15.30 -1.29
C ARG A 168 6.26 14.27 -0.69
N LEU A 169 5.85 13.65 0.42
CA LEU A 169 6.60 12.59 1.10
C LEU A 169 5.75 11.33 1.20
N TRP A 170 6.13 10.27 0.46
CA TRP A 170 5.40 9.01 0.45
C TRP A 170 6.29 7.88 0.96
N LEU A 171 5.92 7.30 2.09
CA LEU A 171 6.68 6.28 2.79
C LEU A 171 5.84 5.01 2.85
N GLU A 172 6.42 3.88 2.46
CA GLU A 172 5.78 2.58 2.42
C GLU A 172 6.71 1.47 2.93
N ASN A 173 6.27 0.68 3.93
CA ASN A 173 7.04 -0.42 4.53
C ASN A 173 8.49 -0.03 4.90
N CYS A 174 8.68 1.12 5.53
CA CYS A 174 10.02 1.60 5.88
C CYS A 174 10.05 2.26 7.26
N ARG A 175 11.24 2.31 7.86
CA ARG A 175 11.47 3.03 9.12
C ARG A 175 11.77 4.50 8.90
N ILE A 176 11.37 5.32 9.88
CA ILE A 176 11.44 6.78 9.80
C ILE A 176 12.06 7.46 11.02
N ASN A 177 12.25 6.74 12.13
CA ASN A 177 12.63 7.27 13.44
C ASN A 177 13.86 8.20 13.37
N THR A 178 15.07 7.65 13.17
CA THR A 178 16.30 8.47 13.06
C THR A 178 16.26 9.43 11.86
N GLY A 179 15.66 9.02 10.73
CA GLY A 179 15.60 9.82 9.50
C GLY A 179 14.78 11.11 9.61
N CYS A 180 13.71 11.12 10.42
CA CYS A 180 12.82 12.26 10.59
C CYS A 180 12.97 12.97 11.95
N ASP A 181 13.80 12.47 12.87
CA ASP A 181 14.02 13.11 14.19
C ASP A 181 14.78 14.44 14.07
N SER A 182 14.06 15.56 14.18
CA SER A 182 14.65 16.91 14.15
C SER A 182 15.36 17.32 15.45
N ARG A 183 15.36 16.48 16.49
CA ARG A 183 15.97 16.76 17.80
C ARG A 183 17.31 16.06 17.99
N LEU A 184 17.74 15.30 17.00
CA LEU A 184 19.00 14.59 17.06
C LEU A 184 20.18 15.58 17.20
N VAL A 185 20.94 15.43 18.29
CA VAL A 185 22.12 16.27 18.56
C VAL A 185 23.39 15.75 17.91
N TYR A 186 23.38 14.49 17.48
CA TYR A 186 24.53 13.81 16.88
C TYR A 186 24.08 12.65 16.00
N HIS A 187 24.67 12.53 14.81
CA HIS A 187 24.45 11.40 13.92
C HIS A 187 25.79 10.76 13.56
N ILE A 188 25.93 9.44 13.76
CA ILE A 188 27.20 8.71 13.58
C ILE A 188 27.78 8.80 12.16
N GLN A 189 26.91 8.90 11.15
CA GLN A 189 27.29 9.09 9.74
C GLN A 189 27.41 10.57 9.31
N ASN A 190 27.42 11.49 10.28
CA ASN A 190 27.48 12.94 10.04
C ASN A 190 26.43 13.42 9.02
N LEU A 191 25.18 12.99 9.23
CA LEU A 191 24.03 13.43 8.44
C LEU A 191 23.50 14.77 8.99
N PRO A 192 22.79 15.57 8.17
CA PRO A 192 22.22 16.84 8.60
C PRO A 192 21.38 16.68 9.86
N LEU A 193 21.61 17.54 10.87
CA LEU A 193 20.93 17.48 12.17
C LEU A 193 19.66 18.35 12.21
N ARG A 194 19.65 19.46 11.46
CA ARG A 194 18.52 20.40 11.42
C ARG A 194 17.65 20.11 10.20
N LEU A 195 16.39 19.77 10.46
CA LEU A 195 15.44 19.34 9.44
C LEU A 195 14.27 20.32 9.37
N ASN A 196 13.82 20.64 8.17
CA ASN A 196 12.67 21.51 7.93
C ASN A 196 11.63 20.84 7.03
N PHE A 197 10.46 20.58 7.60
CA PHE A 197 9.31 19.96 6.93
C PHE A 197 8.20 20.95 6.54
N SER A 198 8.40 22.25 6.76
CA SER A 198 7.37 23.29 6.63
C SER A 198 6.84 23.54 5.22
N ASP A 199 7.44 22.94 4.20
CA ASP A 199 6.97 23.02 2.81
C ASP A 199 6.12 21.82 2.37
N LEU A 200 5.92 20.82 3.24
CA LEU A 200 5.16 19.61 2.88
C LEU A 200 3.68 19.92 2.70
N GLU A 201 3.16 19.56 1.52
CA GLU A 201 1.74 19.70 1.14
C GLU A 201 1.01 18.36 1.22
N SER A 202 1.72 17.24 1.04
CA SER A 202 1.15 15.89 1.07
C SER A 202 2.08 14.90 1.77
N VAL A 203 1.56 14.21 2.77
CA VAL A 203 2.24 13.12 3.46
C VAL A 203 1.41 11.85 3.33
N ARG A 204 2.07 10.76 2.93
CA ARG A 204 1.50 9.43 2.87
C ARG A 204 2.37 8.46 3.66
N PHE A 205 1.78 7.88 4.69
CA PHE A 205 2.33 6.74 5.40
C PHE A 205 1.50 5.52 5.05
N ARG A 206 2.15 4.50 4.49
CA ARG A 206 1.50 3.25 4.14
C ARG A 206 2.23 2.08 4.76
N ARG A 207 1.56 1.25 5.55
CA ARG A 207 2.20 0.06 6.16
C ARG A 207 3.46 0.41 6.96
N LEU A 208 3.45 1.54 7.67
CA LEU A 208 4.56 1.96 8.52
C LEU A 208 4.39 1.38 9.94
N PRO A 209 5.50 0.99 10.60
CA PRO A 209 5.50 0.69 12.02
C PRO A 209 5.42 2.02 12.77
N LEU A 210 4.25 2.37 13.29
CA LEU A 210 3.99 3.54 14.13
C LEU A 210 3.56 3.09 15.54
N ARG A 211 4.21 2.04 16.05
CA ARG A 211 3.86 1.39 17.32
C ARG A 211 4.49 2.18 18.48
N PRO A 212 3.72 2.61 19.49
CA PRO A 212 4.32 3.24 20.65
C PRO A 212 4.99 2.19 21.55
N GLY A 213 6.26 2.44 21.90
CA GLY A 213 6.99 1.89 23.05
C GLY A 213 6.96 0.37 23.26
N LEU A 214 7.91 -0.35 22.66
CA LEU A 214 8.15 -1.76 22.99
C LEU A 214 9.56 -1.94 23.55
N PRO A 215 9.72 -2.42 24.80
CA PRO A 215 10.76 -3.38 25.08
C PRO A 215 10.27 -4.70 24.47
N GLN A 216 10.77 -5.07 23.28
CA GLN A 216 10.53 -6.43 22.76
C GLN A 216 11.38 -7.42 23.59
N SER A 217 10.96 -7.67 24.83
CA SER A 217 11.39 -8.85 25.56
C SER A 217 10.15 -9.71 25.82
N THR A 218 10.26 -10.96 25.39
CA THR A 218 9.40 -12.11 25.74
C THR A 218 8.09 -12.29 24.95
N GLY A 219 8.17 -12.85 23.72
CA GLY A 219 7.04 -13.65 23.19
C GLY A 219 6.92 -13.79 21.66
N ARG A 220 7.27 -12.76 20.87
CA ARG A 220 7.09 -12.75 19.40
C ARG A 220 8.38 -12.75 18.56
N SER A 221 9.56 -12.63 19.17
CA SER A 221 10.84 -12.38 18.47
C SER A 221 11.26 -13.49 17.50
N ASP A 222 10.96 -14.76 17.82
CA ASP A 222 11.33 -15.92 17.01
C ASP A 222 10.58 -16.00 15.66
N MET A 223 9.46 -15.28 15.51
CA MET A 223 8.61 -15.33 14.31
C MET A 223 8.74 -14.06 13.44
N ASP A 224 9.48 -13.06 13.90
CA ASP A 224 9.68 -11.81 13.17
C ASP A 224 10.68 -12.02 12.02
N ILE A 225 10.26 -11.67 10.81
CA ILE A 225 11.04 -11.82 9.58
C ILE A 225 11.80 -10.53 9.32
N VAL A 226 13.13 -10.61 9.33
CA VAL A 226 14.01 -9.49 9.00
C VAL A 226 14.77 -9.82 7.72
N HIS A 227 14.54 -9.04 6.65
CA HIS A 227 15.37 -9.18 5.44
C HIS A 227 16.83 -8.88 5.76
N ALA A 228 17.72 -9.71 5.23
CA ALA A 228 19.14 -9.62 5.47
C ALA A 228 19.92 -9.81 4.17
N ARG A 229 21.17 -9.34 4.16
CA ARG A 229 22.11 -9.55 3.04
C ARG A 229 23.11 -10.70 3.28
N PRO A 230 22.69 -11.98 3.44
CA PRO A 230 23.68 -13.07 3.31
C PRO A 230 23.32 -14.17 2.30
N SER A 231 24.30 -14.87 1.72
CA SER A 231 24.37 -16.34 1.87
C SER A 231 25.79 -16.86 1.62
N HIS A 232 26.31 -17.68 2.55
CA HIS A 232 27.37 -18.65 2.25
C HIS A 232 26.68 -20.00 2.08
N HIS A 233 26.57 -20.45 0.83
CA HIS A 233 25.98 -21.70 0.40
C HIS A 233 24.46 -21.86 0.63
N ILE A 234 23.86 -22.47 -0.40
CA ILE A 234 22.49 -22.97 -0.49
C ILE A 234 22.30 -24.07 0.55
N ASP A 235 22.23 -23.72 1.83
CA ASP A 235 21.48 -24.54 2.77
C ASP A 235 20.12 -23.88 2.91
N ARG A 236 19.06 -24.58 2.48
CA ARG A 236 17.66 -24.13 2.48
C ARG A 236 17.18 -23.67 3.86
N GLN A 237 17.98 -23.88 4.91
CA GLN A 237 17.70 -23.51 6.29
C GLN A 237 17.76 -21.99 6.56
N SER A 238 18.45 -21.17 5.75
CA SER A 238 18.60 -19.72 6.00
C SER A 238 17.83 -18.81 5.03
N SER A 239 17.18 -19.39 4.01
CA SER A 239 16.33 -18.67 3.07
C SER A 239 14.85 -18.88 3.40
N THR A 240 14.08 -17.80 3.49
CA THR A 240 12.63 -17.88 3.70
C THR A 240 11.91 -17.77 2.37
N LEU A 241 10.89 -18.63 2.17
CA LEU A 241 9.95 -18.52 1.05
C LEU A 241 8.92 -17.43 1.40
N LEU A 242 8.88 -16.39 0.58
CA LEU A 242 7.95 -15.26 0.70
C LEU A 242 7.17 -15.09 -0.59
N GLN A 243 6.04 -14.41 -0.56
CA GLN A 243 5.17 -14.18 -1.71
C GLN A 243 5.75 -13.12 -2.64
N ASP A 244 5.78 -13.41 -3.94
CA ASP A 244 6.36 -12.51 -4.94
C ASP A 244 5.41 -11.39 -5.42
N GLY A 245 4.14 -11.44 -5.01
CA GLY A 245 3.08 -10.53 -5.44
C GLY A 245 2.56 -10.80 -6.87
N ALA A 246 2.97 -11.92 -7.47
CA ALA A 246 2.59 -12.42 -8.78
C ALA A 246 2.07 -13.87 -8.72
N GLY A 247 1.47 -14.26 -7.59
CA GLY A 247 0.85 -15.58 -7.41
C GLY A 247 1.84 -16.72 -7.21
N SER A 248 3.12 -16.40 -6.97
CA SER A 248 4.15 -17.38 -6.63
C SER A 248 4.91 -16.96 -5.38
N GLY A 249 5.95 -17.72 -5.06
CA GLY A 249 6.88 -17.40 -3.98
C GLY A 249 8.31 -17.20 -4.51
N TYR A 250 9.09 -16.41 -3.80
CA TYR A 250 10.52 -16.24 -4.00
C TYR A 250 11.28 -16.57 -2.72
N PHE A 251 12.50 -17.06 -2.87
CA PHE A 251 13.42 -17.26 -1.76
C PHE A 251 14.29 -16.02 -1.61
N THR A 252 14.43 -15.55 -0.38
CA THR A 252 15.39 -14.50 -0.03
C THR A 252 15.95 -14.76 1.35
N SER A 253 17.12 -14.19 1.59
CA SER A 253 17.79 -14.32 2.85
C SER A 253 17.17 -13.46 3.94
N THR A 254 16.91 -14.11 5.07
CA THR A 254 16.27 -13.51 6.23
C THR A 254 17.01 -13.91 7.50
N THR A 255 16.93 -13.06 8.52
CA THR A 255 17.28 -13.34 9.90
C THR A 255 16.04 -13.06 10.75
N ASN A 256 16.18 -13.11 12.07
CA ASN A 256 15.17 -12.66 13.02
C ASN A 256 15.71 -11.47 13.83
N VAL A 257 14.81 -10.76 14.50
CA VAL A 257 15.18 -9.60 15.33
C VAL A 257 16.07 -9.98 16.49
N GLU A 258 15.84 -11.15 17.08
CA GLU A 258 16.60 -11.63 18.24
C GLU A 258 18.09 -11.80 17.92
N GLU A 259 18.43 -12.34 16.74
CA GLU A 259 19.79 -12.46 16.25
C GLU A 259 20.46 -11.09 16.08
N GLU A 260 19.78 -10.10 15.49
CA GLU A 260 20.31 -8.74 15.38
C GLU A 260 20.52 -8.07 16.75
N GLN A 261 19.63 -8.31 17.70
CA GLN A 261 19.70 -7.77 19.06
C GLN A 261 20.80 -8.43 19.89
N GLU A 262 20.85 -9.76 19.90
CA GLU A 262 21.82 -10.56 20.65
C GLU A 262 23.24 -10.31 20.14
N ALA A 263 23.43 -10.07 18.84
CA ALA A 263 24.71 -9.64 18.30
C ALA A 263 25.20 -8.32 18.93
N GLY A 264 24.29 -7.38 19.20
CA GLY A 264 24.60 -6.15 19.94
C GLY A 264 24.98 -6.42 21.39
N SER A 265 24.12 -7.13 22.13
CA SER A 265 24.34 -7.50 23.53
C SER A 265 25.66 -8.25 23.73
N ARG A 266 25.97 -9.24 22.88
CA ARG A 266 27.25 -9.96 22.93
C ARG A 266 28.44 -9.08 22.60
N HIS A 267 28.25 -8.11 21.70
CA HIS A 267 29.31 -7.19 21.32
C HIS A 267 29.73 -6.28 22.48
N GLU A 268 28.82 -5.97 23.41
CA GLU A 268 29.17 -5.28 24.66
C GLU A 268 30.08 -6.10 25.55
N VAL A 269 29.68 -7.34 25.81
CA VAL A 269 30.46 -8.28 26.63
C VAL A 269 31.84 -8.44 26.00
N TRP A 270 31.89 -8.54 24.67
CA TRP A 270 33.14 -8.60 23.92
C TRP A 270 33.97 -7.31 24.05
N LEU A 271 33.36 -6.12 23.96
CA LEU A 271 34.05 -4.83 24.12
C LEU A 271 34.64 -4.68 25.53
N ALA A 272 33.88 -5.04 26.57
CA ALA A 272 34.35 -5.02 27.95
C ALA A 272 35.50 -6.03 28.18
N ALA A 273 35.40 -7.22 27.57
CA ALA A 273 36.46 -8.23 27.62
C ALA A 273 37.73 -7.78 26.85
N GLN A 274 37.58 -7.08 25.73
CA GLN A 274 38.69 -6.45 24.99
C GLN A 274 39.39 -5.39 25.83
N GLN A 275 38.64 -4.48 26.46
CA GLN A 275 39.19 -3.42 27.30
C GLN A 275 39.92 -3.94 28.55
N SER A 276 39.44 -5.07 29.10
CA SER A 276 40.06 -5.72 30.26
C SER A 276 41.17 -6.73 29.89
N GLY A 277 41.43 -6.96 28.59
CA GLY A 277 42.43 -7.92 28.12
C GLY A 277 42.08 -9.39 28.38
N THR A 278 40.80 -9.71 28.63
CA THR A 278 40.32 -11.05 29.00
C THR A 278 39.68 -11.82 27.85
N THR A 279 39.49 -11.19 26.70
CA THR A 279 38.87 -11.83 25.54
C THR A 279 39.81 -12.85 24.86
N THR A 280 39.24 -13.98 24.45
CA THR A 280 39.93 -15.01 23.65
C THR A 280 39.54 -14.97 22.17
N ASN A 281 38.48 -14.23 21.81
CA ASN A 281 37.98 -14.14 20.43
C ASN A 281 38.33 -12.78 19.80
N PRO A 282 39.15 -12.74 18.74
CA PRO A 282 39.53 -11.48 18.09
C PRO A 282 38.39 -10.87 17.24
N VAL A 283 37.35 -11.63 16.90
CA VAL A 283 36.26 -11.16 16.04
C VAL A 283 35.10 -10.68 16.89
N SER A 284 34.65 -9.44 16.66
CA SER A 284 33.50 -8.86 17.35
C SER A 284 32.19 -9.52 16.87
N PRO A 285 31.20 -9.76 17.76
CA PRO A 285 29.89 -10.28 17.37
C PRO A 285 29.16 -9.46 16.29
N LEU A 286 29.23 -8.13 16.35
CA LEU A 286 28.74 -7.28 15.24
C LEU A 286 29.52 -7.50 13.94
N SER A 287 30.84 -7.74 14.02
CA SER A 287 31.62 -8.06 12.82
C SER A 287 31.19 -9.39 12.19
N GLN A 288 30.70 -10.35 12.99
CA GLN A 288 30.14 -11.61 12.51
C GLN A 288 28.77 -11.39 11.84
N LEU A 289 27.86 -10.65 12.48
CA LEU A 289 26.53 -10.33 11.93
C LEU A 289 26.63 -9.68 10.54
N PHE A 290 27.56 -8.72 10.39
CA PHE A 290 27.75 -7.96 9.15
C PHE A 290 28.80 -8.55 8.21
N MET A 291 29.36 -9.73 8.51
CA MET A 291 30.51 -10.27 7.77
C MET A 291 30.24 -10.39 6.26
N ILE A 292 29.08 -10.95 5.89
CA ILE A 292 28.70 -11.19 4.50
C ILE A 292 28.35 -9.89 3.78
N ALA A 293 27.55 -9.03 4.41
CA ALA A 293 27.24 -7.71 3.89
C ALA A 293 28.52 -6.91 3.60
N ASN A 294 29.47 -6.90 4.54
CA ASN A 294 30.76 -6.24 4.36
C ASN A 294 31.56 -6.79 3.18
N LEU A 295 31.54 -8.11 2.97
CA LEU A 295 32.23 -8.77 1.85
C LEU A 295 31.64 -8.34 0.51
N PHE A 296 30.32 -8.44 0.34
CA PHE A 296 29.66 -8.11 -0.92
C PHE A 296 29.75 -6.63 -1.27
N GLU A 297 29.54 -5.76 -0.30
CA GLU A 297 29.72 -4.34 -0.49
C GLU A 297 31.18 -4.01 -0.84
N GLN A 298 32.18 -4.71 -0.28
CA GLN A 298 33.58 -4.53 -0.71
C GLN A 298 33.80 -4.97 -2.16
N ARG A 299 33.26 -6.13 -2.57
CA ARG A 299 33.30 -6.60 -3.97
C ARG A 299 32.66 -5.59 -4.93
N THR A 300 31.52 -5.03 -4.54
CA THR A 300 30.79 -4.00 -5.29
C THR A 300 31.71 -2.81 -5.60
N TYR A 301 32.37 -2.27 -4.58
CA TYR A 301 33.25 -1.13 -4.75
C TYR A 301 34.54 -1.49 -5.49
N ASP A 302 35.15 -2.64 -5.23
CA ASP A 302 36.37 -3.07 -5.94
C ASP A 302 36.12 -3.21 -7.44
N ALA A 303 34.93 -3.66 -7.85
CA ALA A 303 34.53 -3.72 -9.26
C ALA A 303 34.28 -2.34 -9.87
N LEU A 304 33.79 -1.37 -9.09
CA LEU A 304 33.48 -0.01 -9.56
C LEU A 304 34.71 0.89 -9.64
N MET A 305 35.68 0.73 -8.75
CA MET A 305 36.86 1.62 -8.63
C MET A 305 37.61 1.87 -9.95
N PRO A 306 37.79 0.88 -10.86
CA PRO A 306 38.41 1.12 -12.17
C PRO A 306 37.62 2.05 -13.11
N GLU A 307 36.31 2.21 -12.91
CA GLU A 307 35.41 3.02 -13.74
C GLU A 307 35.28 4.48 -13.26
N LEU A 308 35.97 4.83 -12.17
CA LEU A 308 35.84 6.12 -11.48
C LEU A 308 36.92 7.13 -11.87
N GLY A 309 36.54 8.40 -11.92
CA GLY A 309 37.49 9.50 -12.03
C GLY A 309 38.29 9.68 -10.73
N LYS A 310 39.34 10.50 -10.79
CA LYS A 310 40.21 10.79 -9.65
C LYS A 310 39.44 11.38 -8.46
N ASP A 311 38.60 12.38 -8.70
CA ASP A 311 37.88 13.08 -7.64
C ASP A 311 36.89 12.16 -6.89
N GLU A 312 36.25 11.25 -7.61
CA GLU A 312 35.32 10.26 -7.05
C GLU A 312 36.06 9.19 -6.27
N THR A 313 37.20 8.75 -6.80
CA THR A 313 38.08 7.80 -6.11
C THR A 313 38.57 8.38 -4.79
N ASP A 314 39.01 9.64 -4.79
CA ASP A 314 39.50 10.31 -3.59
C ASP A 314 38.37 10.51 -2.57
N LEU A 315 37.15 10.82 -3.03
CA LEU A 315 35.97 10.88 -2.18
C LEU A 315 35.62 9.51 -1.54
N LEU A 316 35.59 8.44 -2.33
CA LEU A 316 35.26 7.11 -1.81
C LEU A 316 36.31 6.66 -0.78
N ARG A 317 37.59 6.95 -1.02
CA ARG A 317 38.68 6.71 -0.06
C ARG A 317 38.48 7.48 1.25
N GLN A 318 38.07 8.75 1.18
CA GLN A 318 37.79 9.55 2.38
C GLN A 318 36.63 9.00 3.21
N ASN A 319 35.65 8.36 2.56
CA ASN A 319 34.49 7.74 3.21
C ASN A 319 34.66 6.24 3.47
N THR A 320 35.83 5.67 3.16
CA THR A 320 36.11 4.26 3.43
C THR A 320 36.38 4.07 4.93
N PRO A 321 35.59 3.23 5.64
CA PRO A 321 35.83 2.97 7.04
C PRO A 321 37.23 2.36 7.27
N PRO A 322 37.89 2.66 8.40
CA PRO A 322 39.25 2.19 8.70
C PRO A 322 39.34 0.67 8.94
N SER A 323 38.24 0.00 9.29
CA SER A 323 38.19 -1.45 9.47
C SER A 323 36.77 -1.99 9.29
N THR A 324 36.65 -3.30 9.03
CA THR A 324 35.37 -4.01 8.98
C THR A 324 34.61 -3.93 10.30
N THR A 325 35.30 -4.01 11.44
CA THR A 325 34.69 -3.83 12.76
C THR A 325 34.10 -2.44 12.94
N ASN A 326 34.80 -1.37 12.53
CA ASN A 326 34.25 -0.02 12.61
C ASN A 326 33.03 0.13 11.69
N ARG A 327 33.09 -0.46 10.49
CA ARG A 327 31.97 -0.46 9.55
C ARG A 327 30.73 -1.13 10.13
N SER A 328 30.86 -2.30 10.76
CA SER A 328 29.77 -2.98 11.45
C SER A 328 29.19 -2.15 12.60
N GLN A 329 30.04 -1.46 13.38
CA GLN A 329 29.59 -0.56 14.45
C GLN A 329 28.83 0.67 13.90
N ILE A 330 29.29 1.26 12.79
CA ILE A 330 28.61 2.37 12.10
C ILE A 330 27.41 1.88 11.27
N ALA A 331 27.18 0.58 11.11
CA ALA A 331 26.00 0.02 10.46
C ALA A 331 24.90 -0.34 11.48
N TYR A 332 25.30 -0.85 12.64
CA TYR A 332 24.40 -1.25 13.72
C TYR A 332 23.56 -0.08 14.28
N ARG A 333 22.25 -0.28 14.41
CA ARG A 333 21.25 0.74 14.79
C ARG A 333 20.81 0.66 16.25
N GLY A 334 21.24 -0.37 16.98
CA GLY A 334 20.86 -0.62 18.37
C GLY A 334 19.93 -1.81 18.52
N ALA A 335 19.75 -2.24 19.77
CA ALA A 335 18.89 -3.36 20.12
C ALA A 335 17.41 -2.94 20.20
N LEU A 336 17.14 -1.66 20.51
CA LEU A 336 15.77 -1.15 20.57
C LEU A 336 15.35 -0.63 19.19
N LEU A 337 14.37 -1.31 18.64
CA LEU A 337 13.82 -1.02 17.33
C LEU A 337 12.86 0.17 17.35
N ASP A 338 12.08 0.33 18.40
CA ASP A 338 11.16 1.45 18.59
C ASP A 338 11.04 1.73 20.11
N PRO A 339 11.96 2.53 20.68
CA PRO A 339 12.15 2.63 22.12
C PRO A 339 10.95 3.28 22.82
N SER A 340 10.61 2.80 24.03
CA SER A 340 9.67 3.49 24.91
C SER A 340 10.38 4.57 25.73
N LYS A 341 9.66 5.62 26.17
CA LYS A 341 10.21 6.57 27.15
C LYS A 341 10.33 5.96 28.56
N LEU A 342 9.56 4.92 28.85
CA LEU A 342 9.57 4.21 30.15
C LEU A 342 10.86 3.42 30.37
N ASP A 343 11.62 3.13 29.30
CA ASP A 343 12.93 2.46 29.40
C ASP A 343 14.04 3.36 30.00
N ASP A 344 13.78 4.65 30.27
CA ASP A 344 14.75 5.54 30.95
C ASP A 344 14.96 5.16 32.44
N ASP A 345 14.10 4.29 33.00
CA ASP A 345 14.25 3.75 34.35
C ASP A 345 15.34 2.67 34.43
N GLY A 346 16.59 3.14 34.47
CA GLY A 346 17.72 2.45 35.10
C GLY A 346 18.36 1.28 34.34
N ASN A 347 17.63 0.55 33.51
CA ASN A 347 18.13 -0.61 32.75
C ASN A 347 18.69 -0.23 31.36
N ALA A 348 18.37 0.96 30.81
CA ALA A 348 18.95 1.50 29.56
C ALA A 348 20.40 2.00 29.69
N ARG A 349 21.21 1.42 30.59
CA ARG A 349 22.67 1.66 30.66
C ARG A 349 23.48 0.86 29.64
N VAL A 350 22.84 0.01 28.86
CA VAL A 350 23.51 -1.09 28.16
C VAL A 350 24.13 -0.61 26.82
N HIS A 351 23.55 0.37 26.08
CA HIS A 351 24.16 0.79 24.79
C HIS A 351 23.96 2.25 24.30
N LYS A 352 24.25 3.27 25.13
CA LYS A 352 24.09 4.69 24.74
C LYS A 352 24.78 5.16 23.43
N PRO A 353 25.96 4.63 23.00
CA PRO A 353 26.61 5.11 21.77
C PRO A 353 26.03 4.53 20.47
N CYS A 354 25.58 3.27 20.47
CA CYS A 354 25.17 2.55 19.27
C CYS A 354 23.65 2.54 19.04
N GLN A 355 22.87 2.82 20.09
CA GLN A 355 21.41 2.97 19.99
C GLN A 355 21.05 4.25 19.22
N ARG A 356 20.60 4.11 17.98
CA ARG A 356 20.23 5.23 17.10
C ARG A 356 18.81 5.69 17.34
N GLU A 357 17.90 4.74 17.49
CA GLU A 357 16.51 5.05 17.74
C GLU A 357 16.39 5.50 19.19
N ARG A 358 15.97 6.75 19.39
CA ARG A 358 15.79 7.37 20.71
C ARG A 358 14.34 7.71 21.02
N LEU A 359 13.51 7.71 19.99
CA LEU A 359 12.12 8.15 20.06
C LEU A 359 11.24 7.14 19.33
N PRO A 360 10.00 6.95 19.81
CA PRO A 360 8.98 6.24 19.09
C PRO A 360 8.76 6.79 17.68
N SER A 361 8.55 5.89 16.73
CA SER A 361 8.24 6.18 15.32
C SER A 361 7.01 7.08 15.17
N CYS A 362 5.96 6.81 15.95
CA CYS A 362 4.73 7.61 15.98
C CYS A 362 5.00 9.05 16.42
N LEU A 363 5.84 9.25 17.42
CA LEU A 363 6.17 10.58 17.92
C LEU A 363 6.96 11.38 16.88
N VAL A 364 7.95 10.75 16.25
CA VAL A 364 8.74 11.38 15.17
C VAL A 364 7.83 11.77 14.01
N ALA A 365 6.93 10.87 13.60
CA ALA A 365 5.94 11.15 12.56
C ALA A 365 5.09 12.39 12.88
N PHE A 366 4.56 12.49 14.10
CA PHE A 366 3.68 13.61 14.46
C PHE A 366 4.42 14.93 14.66
N GLN A 367 5.67 14.92 15.12
CA GLN A 367 6.53 16.11 15.14
C GLN A 367 6.79 16.63 13.73
N MET A 368 7.09 15.73 12.79
CA MET A 368 7.25 16.07 11.38
C MET A 368 5.97 16.69 10.81
N LEU A 369 4.80 16.09 11.09
CA LEU A 369 3.51 16.63 10.66
C LEU A 369 3.21 17.99 11.29
N GLN A 370 3.57 18.21 12.55
CA GLN A 370 3.43 19.50 13.21
C GLN A 370 4.25 20.59 12.51
N SER A 371 5.48 20.28 12.11
CA SER A 371 6.32 21.20 11.32
C SER A 371 5.69 21.54 9.97
N ALA A 372 4.97 20.60 9.36
CA ALA A 372 4.23 20.78 8.10
C ALA A 372 2.83 21.42 8.26
N SER A 373 2.40 21.74 9.47
CA SER A 373 1.00 22.10 9.79
C SER A 373 0.39 23.20 8.90
N SER A 374 1.18 24.23 8.60
CA SER A 374 0.70 25.41 7.85
C SER A 374 0.51 25.16 6.34
N THR A 375 1.13 24.12 5.78
CA THR A 375 1.12 23.82 4.34
C THR A 375 0.40 22.53 3.99
N LEU A 376 0.24 21.61 4.95
CA LEU A 376 -0.32 20.29 4.69
C LEU A 376 -1.76 20.38 4.19
N THR A 377 -2.00 19.85 2.99
CA THR A 377 -3.31 19.75 2.34
C THR A 377 -3.85 18.32 2.32
N SER A 378 -2.95 17.32 2.42
CA SER A 378 -3.30 15.91 2.36
C SER A 378 -2.50 15.10 3.38
N LEU A 379 -3.19 14.39 4.25
CA LEU A 379 -2.62 13.41 5.17
C LEU A 379 -3.26 12.04 4.93
N CYS A 380 -2.43 11.04 4.59
CA CYS A 380 -2.87 9.68 4.34
C CYS A 380 -2.11 8.69 5.23
N LEU A 381 -2.84 8.00 6.10
CA LEU A 381 -2.40 6.95 7.01
C LEU A 381 -3.09 5.64 6.57
N ASP A 382 -2.44 4.86 5.70
CA ASP A 382 -3.01 3.67 5.06
C ASP A 382 -2.36 2.40 5.64
N TRP A 383 -3.09 1.67 6.49
CA TRP A 383 -2.59 0.47 7.18
C TRP A 383 -1.35 0.73 8.04
N VAL A 384 -1.34 1.82 8.80
CA VAL A 384 -0.25 2.08 9.76
C VAL A 384 -0.41 1.16 10.98
N PHE A 385 0.69 0.58 11.43
CA PHE A 385 0.74 -0.35 12.55
C PHE A 385 0.87 0.47 13.82
N THR A 386 -0.24 0.70 14.52
CA THR A 386 -0.26 1.54 15.72
C THR A 386 -0.46 0.73 17.00
N ARG A 387 -1.06 -0.46 16.88
CA ARG A 387 -1.35 -1.31 18.03
C ARG A 387 -0.06 -1.99 18.52
N PRO A 388 0.27 -1.91 19.83
CA PRO A 388 1.38 -2.66 20.41
C PRO A 388 1.12 -4.17 20.34
N ALA A 389 2.18 -4.96 20.15
CA ALA A 389 2.10 -6.42 19.92
C ALA A 389 1.65 -7.23 21.16
N THR A 390 1.67 -6.61 22.34
CA THR A 390 1.51 -7.18 23.68
C THR A 390 0.12 -7.00 24.27
N VAL A 391 -0.72 -6.13 23.69
CA VAL A 391 -2.08 -5.78 24.17
C VAL A 391 -3.00 -7.01 24.25
N ASP A 392 -2.67 -8.11 23.58
CA ASP A 392 -3.40 -9.38 23.63
C ASP A 392 -2.95 -10.35 24.75
N TYR A 393 -1.74 -10.17 25.31
CA TYR A 393 -1.13 -11.12 26.25
C TYR A 393 -1.09 -10.61 27.70
N LEU A 394 -0.87 -9.32 27.84
CA LEU A 394 -0.80 -8.63 29.12
C LEU A 394 -1.80 -7.48 28.97
N HIS A 395 -2.90 -7.50 29.71
CA HIS A 395 -3.74 -6.32 29.89
C HIS A 395 -2.98 -5.23 30.66
N SER A 396 -1.80 -4.81 30.17
CA SER A 396 -1.02 -3.74 30.74
C SER A 396 -1.77 -2.45 30.41
N SER A 397 -2.19 -1.72 31.45
CA SER A 397 -2.87 -0.44 31.26
C SER A 397 -1.98 0.58 30.55
N GLU A 398 -0.66 0.46 30.69
CA GLU A 398 0.33 1.41 30.18
C GLU A 398 0.50 1.34 28.66
N GLU A 399 0.59 0.17 28.04
CA GLU A 399 0.71 0.05 26.58
C GLU A 399 -0.58 0.48 25.89
N GLN A 400 -1.73 0.18 26.49
CA GLN A 400 -3.03 0.69 26.03
C GLN A 400 -3.09 2.22 26.11
N GLN A 401 -2.52 2.82 27.17
CA GLN A 401 -2.41 4.28 27.29
C GLN A 401 -1.48 4.87 26.23
N ALA A 402 -0.32 4.26 25.98
CA ALA A 402 0.62 4.73 24.95
C ALA A 402 0.01 4.65 23.54
N TRP A 403 -0.74 3.58 23.27
CA TRP A 403 -1.53 3.43 22.05
C TRP A 403 -2.57 4.53 21.91
N MET A 404 -3.33 4.82 22.96
CA MET A 404 -4.30 5.92 22.95
C MET A 404 -3.61 7.29 22.79
N GLY A 405 -2.48 7.49 23.47
CA GLY A 405 -1.66 8.70 23.41
C GLY A 405 -1.21 9.04 22.00
N THR A 406 -0.92 8.02 21.17
CA THR A 406 -0.64 8.19 19.72
C THR A 406 -1.78 8.95 19.02
N PHE A 407 -3.04 8.59 19.28
CA PHE A 407 -4.19 9.28 18.67
C PHE A 407 -4.46 10.64 19.30
N VAL A 408 -4.22 10.81 20.61
CA VAL A 408 -4.27 12.13 21.26
C VAL A 408 -3.29 13.10 20.59
N LEU A 409 -2.07 12.66 20.29
CA LEU A 409 -1.08 13.47 19.57
C LEU A 409 -1.55 13.80 18.15
N LEU A 410 -2.06 12.83 17.39
CA LEU A 410 -2.59 13.08 16.05
C LEU A 410 -3.72 14.12 16.06
N PHE A 411 -4.72 13.95 16.94
CA PHE A 411 -5.92 14.79 16.98
C PHE A 411 -5.71 16.16 17.65
N SER A 412 -4.58 16.39 18.31
CA SER A 412 -4.19 17.72 18.82
C SER A 412 -3.45 18.58 17.78
N LEU A 413 -3.08 18.00 16.63
CA LEU A 413 -2.55 18.74 15.49
C LEU A 413 -3.66 19.52 14.77
N ARG A 414 -3.28 20.65 14.15
CA ARG A 414 -4.18 21.49 13.35
C ARG A 414 -3.52 21.83 12.03
N PHE A 415 -4.27 21.65 10.95
CA PHE A 415 -3.83 21.75 9.57
C PHE A 415 -4.77 22.71 8.81
N PRO A 416 -4.57 24.03 8.86
CA PRO A 416 -5.54 25.00 8.34
C PRO A 416 -5.89 24.85 6.85
N ARG A 417 -5.02 24.17 6.08
CA ARG A 417 -5.19 23.94 4.63
C ARG A 417 -5.59 22.51 4.29
N LEU A 418 -5.92 21.67 5.27
CA LEU A 418 -6.25 20.27 5.05
C LEU A 418 -7.52 20.12 4.23
N ARG A 419 -7.40 19.40 3.12
CA ARG A 419 -8.49 19.04 2.20
C ARG A 419 -8.72 17.53 2.15
N ALA A 420 -7.70 16.72 2.45
CA ALA A 420 -7.82 15.28 2.51
C ALA A 420 -7.27 14.74 3.83
N PHE A 421 -8.13 14.07 4.59
CA PHE A 421 -7.75 13.31 5.77
C PHE A 421 -8.15 11.85 5.57
N GLN A 422 -7.16 10.96 5.55
CA GLN A 422 -7.39 9.55 5.32
C GLN A 422 -6.70 8.74 6.39
N LEU A 423 -7.48 7.96 7.13
CA LEU A 423 -6.98 6.92 8.02
C LEU A 423 -7.74 5.64 7.69
N ARG A 424 -6.99 4.62 7.27
CA ARG A 424 -7.53 3.30 6.95
C ARG A 424 -6.82 2.26 7.82
N SER A 425 -7.60 1.51 8.61
CA SER A 425 -7.08 0.78 9.76
C SER A 425 -7.66 -0.63 9.93
N ALA A 426 -8.39 -1.16 8.96
CA ALA A 426 -9.23 -2.32 9.21
C ALA A 426 -8.86 -3.58 8.41
N ILE A 427 -7.58 -3.99 8.42
CA ILE A 427 -7.15 -5.22 7.72
C ILE A 427 -6.54 -6.28 8.61
N VAL A 428 -5.58 -5.90 9.44
CA VAL A 428 -4.97 -6.80 10.43
C VAL A 428 -5.10 -6.19 11.83
N PRO A 429 -5.10 -6.99 12.90
CA PRO A 429 -5.20 -6.52 14.28
C PRO A 429 -4.23 -5.38 14.61
N ASP A 430 -3.01 -5.43 14.08
CA ASP A 430 -1.99 -4.41 14.32
C ASP A 430 -2.32 -3.02 13.75
N THR A 431 -3.23 -2.97 12.77
CA THR A 431 -3.67 -1.72 12.13
C THR A 431 -4.93 -1.12 12.77
N GLN A 432 -5.58 -1.85 13.68
CA GLN A 432 -6.85 -1.49 14.31
C GLN A 432 -6.75 -0.11 15.00
N LEU A 433 -7.87 0.58 15.12
CA LEU A 433 -8.02 1.74 16.01
C LEU A 433 -8.31 1.29 17.44
N PRO A 434 -7.95 2.08 18.46
CA PRO A 434 -8.40 1.83 19.83
C PRO A 434 -9.93 1.76 19.91
N ASP A 435 -10.45 0.74 20.60
CA ASP A 435 -11.89 0.65 20.85
C ASP A 435 -12.35 1.88 21.65
N GLY A 436 -13.53 2.42 21.31
CA GLY A 436 -14.07 3.61 21.94
C GLY A 436 -13.56 4.95 21.37
N LEU A 437 -12.71 4.96 20.35
CA LEU A 437 -12.33 6.16 19.61
C LEU A 437 -13.35 6.46 18.50
N TYR A 438 -14.07 7.58 18.57
CA TYR A 438 -15.11 7.94 17.61
C TYR A 438 -14.91 9.34 17.02
N LEU A 439 -15.13 9.48 15.71
CA LEU A 439 -14.88 10.71 14.96
C LEU A 439 -15.91 11.81 15.24
N LEU A 440 -17.19 11.44 15.36
CA LEU A 440 -18.35 12.33 15.48
C LEU A 440 -19.20 12.00 16.72
N ASP A 441 -18.56 11.55 17.80
CA ASP A 441 -19.18 11.26 19.10
C ASP A 441 -18.13 11.37 20.22
N ARG A 442 -18.55 11.19 21.48
CA ARG A 442 -17.64 11.12 22.63
C ARG A 442 -16.81 9.85 22.56
N SER A 443 -15.49 10.02 22.53
CA SER A 443 -14.54 8.92 22.67
C SER A 443 -14.42 8.49 24.13
N HIS A 444 -14.39 7.18 24.41
CA HIS A 444 -14.29 6.63 25.77
C HIS A 444 -12.84 6.62 26.26
N ILE A 445 -12.29 7.81 26.45
CA ILE A 445 -10.88 8.01 26.80
C ILE A 445 -10.82 8.54 28.22
N SER A 446 -10.36 7.71 29.15
CA SER A 446 -10.22 8.11 30.54
C SER A 446 -8.98 8.99 30.71
N ALA A 447 -9.19 10.29 30.96
CA ALA A 447 -8.11 11.26 31.17
C ALA A 447 -7.25 10.97 32.41
N GLY A 448 -7.79 10.26 33.41
CA GLY A 448 -7.11 10.01 34.68
C GLY A 448 -5.86 9.13 34.61
N ASN A 449 -5.57 8.53 33.44
CA ASN A 449 -4.49 7.55 33.27
C ASN A 449 -3.59 7.83 32.05
N ILE A 450 -3.76 8.92 31.31
CA ILE A 450 -2.87 9.25 30.18
C ILE A 450 -1.81 10.22 30.69
N HIS A 451 -0.59 9.72 30.93
CA HIS A 451 0.56 10.54 31.31
C HIS A 451 1.06 11.34 30.11
N LEU A 452 0.41 12.48 29.83
CA LEU A 452 0.88 13.44 28.83
C LEU A 452 2.09 14.23 29.34
N ASP A 453 2.30 14.30 30.66
CA ASP A 453 3.46 14.94 31.30
C ASP A 453 4.79 14.27 30.87
N ASP A 454 4.76 12.98 30.50
CA ASP A 454 5.92 12.29 29.90
C ASP A 454 6.30 12.87 28.53
N TYR A 455 5.43 13.68 27.93
CA TYR A 455 5.69 14.42 26.70
C TYR A 455 6.08 15.89 26.97
N ASP A 456 6.18 16.38 28.22
CA ASP A 456 6.51 17.79 28.50
C ASP A 456 7.93 18.21 28.06
N ASP A 457 8.91 17.30 28.11
CA ASP A 457 10.26 17.52 27.54
C ASP A 457 10.24 17.62 26.00
N ILE A 458 9.10 17.30 25.40
CA ILE A 458 8.81 17.44 23.99
C ILE A 458 7.95 18.69 23.90
N ARG A 459 8.43 19.76 23.26
CA ARG A 459 7.59 20.92 22.94
C ARG A 459 6.55 20.55 21.87
N PHE A 460 5.68 19.60 22.14
CA PHE A 460 4.56 19.26 21.30
C PHE A 460 3.53 20.38 21.50
N ALA A 461 3.65 21.44 20.70
CA ALA A 461 2.78 22.62 20.73
C ALA A 461 1.36 22.35 20.18
N GLY A 462 0.91 21.09 20.21
CA GLY A 462 -0.45 20.72 19.83
C GLY A 462 -1.44 21.29 20.84
N ARG A 463 -2.67 21.56 20.42
CA ARG A 463 -3.73 21.98 21.33
C ARG A 463 -4.36 20.72 21.92
N ILE A 464 -3.97 20.36 23.13
CA ILE A 464 -4.65 19.30 23.89
C ILE A 464 -5.96 19.87 24.42
N THR A 465 -7.07 19.20 24.11
CA THR A 465 -8.42 19.58 24.55
C THR A 465 -8.58 19.34 26.06
N GLU A 466 -9.33 20.19 26.75
CA GLU A 466 -9.66 20.02 28.18
C GLU A 466 -10.47 18.72 28.44
N ASP A 467 -11.36 18.37 27.52
CA ASP A 467 -12.11 17.10 27.48
C ASP A 467 -11.60 16.20 26.33
N LEU A 468 -10.72 15.24 26.66
CA LEU A 468 -10.18 14.27 25.70
C LEU A 468 -11.26 13.42 25.01
N SER A 469 -12.47 13.30 25.57
CA SER A 469 -13.55 12.59 24.90
C SER A 469 -14.03 13.30 23.64
N LEU A 470 -13.72 14.60 23.46
CA LEU A 470 -14.18 15.40 22.32
C LEU A 470 -13.09 15.69 21.28
N MET A 471 -11.87 15.18 21.46
CA MET A 471 -10.73 15.59 20.61
C MET A 471 -10.94 15.34 19.12
N CYS A 472 -11.60 14.23 18.75
CA CYS A 472 -11.86 13.89 17.35
C CYS A 472 -12.90 14.84 16.75
N LEU A 473 -13.96 15.14 17.51
CA LEU A 473 -14.99 16.09 17.09
C LEU A 473 -14.39 17.49 16.92
N GLU A 474 -13.57 17.95 17.86
CA GLU A 474 -12.88 19.24 17.77
C GLU A 474 -11.87 19.30 16.63
N PHE A 475 -11.23 18.18 16.33
CA PHE A 475 -10.42 18.09 15.12
C PHE A 475 -11.28 18.32 13.89
N MET A 476 -12.42 17.66 13.75
CA MET A 476 -13.31 17.85 12.60
C MET A 476 -13.87 19.29 12.51
N GLU A 477 -14.19 19.91 13.64
CA GLU A 477 -14.63 21.32 13.70
C GLU A 477 -13.57 22.31 13.20
N ALA A 478 -12.29 22.00 13.43
CA ALA A 478 -11.19 22.84 13.01
C ALA A 478 -10.79 22.67 11.54
N HIS A 479 -11.22 21.58 10.87
CA HIS A 479 -10.84 21.23 9.51
C HIS A 479 -12.04 21.29 8.56
N GLN A 480 -12.60 22.48 8.37
CA GLN A 480 -13.86 22.67 7.63
C GLN A 480 -13.73 22.54 6.11
N ASN A 481 -12.50 22.56 5.57
CA ASN A 481 -12.24 22.51 4.13
C ASN A 481 -12.04 21.08 3.59
N LEU A 482 -12.42 20.06 4.35
CA LEU A 482 -12.27 18.66 3.95
C LEU A 482 -13.14 18.33 2.74
N GLU A 483 -12.50 17.85 1.68
CA GLU A 483 -13.09 17.35 0.44
C GLU A 483 -12.96 15.84 0.30
N CYS A 484 -11.99 15.24 1.01
CA CYS A 484 -11.77 13.80 1.04
C CYS A 484 -11.65 13.30 2.49
N LEU A 485 -12.40 12.25 2.82
CA LEU A 485 -12.39 11.59 4.12
C LEU A 485 -12.28 10.07 3.94
N ALA A 486 -11.28 9.45 4.55
CA ALA A 486 -11.25 8.01 4.78
C ALA A 486 -11.22 7.73 6.28
N TRP A 487 -12.19 6.94 6.76
CA TRP A 487 -12.28 6.58 8.17
C TRP A 487 -13.04 5.25 8.35
N PRO A 488 -12.70 4.40 9.33
CA PRO A 488 -13.43 3.17 9.60
C PRO A 488 -14.89 3.44 9.95
N MET A 489 -15.80 2.70 9.32
CA MET A 489 -17.25 2.92 9.37
C MET A 489 -17.82 2.77 10.79
N ASP A 490 -17.27 1.85 11.58
CA ASP A 490 -17.63 1.58 12.97
C ASP A 490 -17.01 2.55 13.98
N HIS A 491 -16.18 3.49 13.52
CA HIS A 491 -15.55 4.52 14.36
C HIS A 491 -16.07 5.93 14.06
N PHE A 492 -17.19 6.08 13.34
CA PHE A 492 -17.84 7.39 13.18
C PHE A 492 -18.61 7.81 14.43
N PHE A 493 -19.42 6.91 15.00
CA PHE A 493 -20.28 7.18 16.15
C PHE A 493 -20.17 6.06 17.18
N ALA A 494 -20.42 6.38 18.45
CA ALA A 494 -20.52 5.38 19.50
C ALA A 494 -21.77 4.49 19.30
N PRO A 495 -21.79 3.26 19.85
CA PRO A 495 -23.01 2.47 19.91
C PRO A 495 -24.03 3.15 20.81
N GLY A 496 -25.15 3.59 20.24
CA GLY A 496 -26.27 4.18 21.00
C GLY A 496 -26.75 5.53 20.48
N VAL A 497 -27.38 6.29 21.38
CA VAL A 497 -27.96 7.61 21.09
C VAL A 497 -26.90 8.69 21.25
N LEU A 498 -26.84 9.63 20.31
CA LEU A 498 -25.90 10.75 20.39
C LEU A 498 -26.20 11.60 21.64
N PRO A 499 -25.20 11.95 22.46
CA PRO A 499 -25.42 12.81 23.62
C PRO A 499 -25.97 14.19 23.22
N ARG A 500 -27.01 14.64 23.93
CA ARG A 500 -27.75 15.87 23.58
C ARG A 500 -26.89 17.13 23.65
N ASP A 501 -25.89 17.14 24.51
CA ASP A 501 -24.96 18.26 24.73
C ASP A 501 -23.99 18.48 23.56
N ILE A 502 -23.73 17.46 22.74
CA ILE A 502 -22.86 17.58 21.55
C ILE A 502 -23.62 17.48 20.23
N SER A 503 -24.93 17.20 20.27
CA SER A 503 -25.74 16.96 19.07
C SER A 503 -25.68 18.10 18.05
N ASP A 504 -25.78 19.35 18.50
CA ASP A 504 -25.76 20.52 17.61
C ASP A 504 -24.39 20.72 16.95
N ARG A 505 -23.31 20.42 17.68
CA ARG A 505 -21.93 20.49 17.17
C ARG A 505 -21.69 19.45 16.08
N VAL A 506 -22.10 18.21 16.34
CA VAL A 506 -22.02 17.10 15.39
C VAL A 506 -22.84 17.39 14.13
N GLU A 507 -24.07 17.90 14.28
CA GLU A 507 -24.90 18.32 13.14
C GLU A 507 -24.24 19.44 12.33
N ALA A 508 -23.59 20.42 12.97
CA ALA A 508 -22.84 21.47 12.26
C ALA A 508 -21.71 20.89 11.41
N VAL A 509 -20.92 19.97 11.97
CA VAL A 509 -19.84 19.26 11.24
C VAL A 509 -20.40 18.44 10.08
N MET A 510 -21.46 17.66 10.30
CA MET A 510 -22.09 16.86 9.24
C MET A 510 -22.68 17.74 8.13
N ASN A 511 -23.31 18.86 8.46
CA ASN A 511 -23.84 19.80 7.48
C ASN A 511 -22.73 20.45 6.64
N ASN A 512 -21.58 20.75 7.26
CA ASN A 512 -20.41 21.25 6.54
C ASN A 512 -19.85 20.18 5.59
N LEU A 513 -19.58 18.97 6.09
CA LEU A 513 -19.09 17.85 5.29
C LEU A 513 -20.05 17.51 4.15
N GLY A 514 -21.37 17.60 4.38
CA GLY A 514 -22.36 17.38 3.33
C GLY A 514 -22.24 18.34 2.15
N ARG A 515 -21.66 19.54 2.35
CA ARG A 515 -21.42 20.56 1.33
C ARG A 515 -20.01 20.51 0.72
N THR A 516 -19.03 19.89 1.38
CA THR A 516 -17.63 19.93 0.95
C THR A 516 -17.09 18.58 0.48
N LEU A 517 -17.57 17.48 1.06
CA LEU A 517 -17.03 16.15 0.85
C LEU A 517 -17.39 15.61 -0.55
N GLY A 518 -16.39 15.50 -1.42
CA GLY A 518 -16.51 14.91 -2.76
C GLY A 518 -16.07 13.44 -2.82
N ASP A 519 -15.17 13.03 -1.94
CA ASP A 519 -14.51 11.74 -1.94
C ASP A 519 -14.63 11.10 -0.56
N LEU A 520 -15.44 10.05 -0.44
CA LEU A 520 -15.66 9.33 0.82
C LEU A 520 -15.16 7.89 0.70
N ARG A 521 -14.43 7.45 1.72
CA ARG A 521 -13.96 6.08 1.85
C ARG A 521 -14.26 5.55 3.25
N VAL A 522 -14.83 4.36 3.31
CA VAL A 522 -15.14 3.68 4.56
C VAL A 522 -14.68 2.23 4.49
N ASP A 523 -14.16 1.75 5.61
CA ASP A 523 -13.72 0.38 5.79
C ASP A 523 -14.24 -0.22 7.10
N ALA A 524 -14.27 -1.55 7.18
CA ALA A 524 -14.56 -2.29 8.40
C ALA A 524 -13.63 -3.49 8.55
N MET A 525 -13.33 -3.87 9.79
CA MET A 525 -12.33 -4.90 10.10
C MET A 525 -12.86 -6.30 9.79
N TYR A 526 -12.04 -7.13 9.13
CA TYR A 526 -12.33 -8.55 8.92
C TYR A 526 -12.55 -9.29 10.24
N SER A 527 -13.54 -10.19 10.27
CA SER A 527 -13.73 -11.07 11.42
C SER A 527 -12.58 -12.06 11.46
N THR A 528 -11.81 -12.04 12.55
CA THR A 528 -10.82 -13.06 12.85
C THR A 528 -11.54 -14.33 13.29
N ARG A 529 -11.46 -15.42 12.51
CA ARG A 529 -11.86 -16.76 12.95
C ARG A 529 -10.70 -17.33 13.79
N GLY A 530 -11.00 -17.81 14.99
CA GLY A 530 -10.02 -18.28 15.97
C GLY A 530 -9.94 -17.36 17.19
N GLY A 531 -10.20 -17.93 18.37
CA GLY A 531 -9.76 -17.30 19.61
C GLY A 531 -8.23 -17.25 19.67
N LEU A 532 -7.71 -16.55 20.67
CA LEU A 532 -6.27 -16.33 20.92
C LEU A 532 -5.40 -17.60 21.06
N ASP A 533 -6.01 -18.80 21.01
CA ASP A 533 -5.36 -20.08 21.31
C ASP A 533 -5.08 -20.94 20.07
N ASP A 534 -5.57 -20.57 18.88
CA ASP A 534 -5.33 -21.33 17.65
C ASP A 534 -4.10 -20.78 16.91
N PHE A 535 -2.97 -21.47 17.08
CA PHE A 535 -1.68 -21.16 16.47
C PHE A 535 -1.67 -21.29 14.94
N ASP A 536 -2.73 -21.84 14.35
CA ASP A 536 -2.96 -21.89 12.92
C ASP A 536 -3.94 -20.78 12.52
N ILE A 537 -3.43 -19.54 12.48
CA ILE A 537 -4.17 -18.41 11.91
C ILE A 537 -4.18 -18.58 10.39
N SER A 538 -5.03 -19.50 9.92
CA SER A 538 -5.58 -19.50 8.58
C SER A 538 -6.36 -18.19 8.41
N TRP A 539 -5.65 -17.11 8.06
CA TRP A 539 -6.24 -15.83 7.64
C TRP A 539 -7.17 -16.00 6.43
N THR A 540 -7.07 -17.15 5.76
CA THR A 540 -7.94 -17.64 4.68
C THR A 540 -9.36 -17.99 5.14
N GLY A 541 -9.61 -18.15 6.45
CA GLY A 541 -10.92 -18.52 7.02
C GLY A 541 -11.73 -17.38 7.67
N GLY A 542 -11.27 -16.13 7.64
CA GLY A 542 -12.04 -14.98 8.14
C GLY A 542 -12.90 -14.34 7.05
N GLY A 543 -14.10 -14.86 6.80
CA GLY A 543 -15.03 -14.29 5.81
C GLY A 543 -15.52 -12.87 6.15
N GLU A 544 -16.22 -12.21 5.23
CA GLU A 544 -17.00 -11.03 5.58
C GLU A 544 -18.14 -11.44 6.54
N PRO A 545 -18.45 -10.66 7.59
CA PRO A 545 -19.57 -10.98 8.45
C PRO A 545 -20.85 -10.98 7.62
N MET A 546 -21.60 -12.08 7.67
CA MET A 546 -22.88 -12.16 6.95
C MET A 546 -23.83 -11.08 7.45
N THR A 547 -24.69 -10.61 6.55
CA THR A 547 -25.79 -9.64 6.71
C THR A 547 -26.61 -9.77 8.04
N HIS A 548 -26.60 -10.94 8.70
CA HIS A 548 -27.29 -11.19 9.97
C HIS A 548 -26.43 -11.75 11.11
N HIS A 549 -25.13 -11.98 10.94
CA HIS A 549 -24.35 -12.64 11.99
C HIS A 549 -24.26 -11.81 13.28
N SER A 550 -24.81 -12.41 14.34
CA SER A 550 -24.95 -11.88 15.68
C SER A 550 -24.03 -12.63 16.63
N HIS A 551 -22.72 -12.52 16.46
CA HIS A 551 -21.80 -12.82 17.54
C HIS A 551 -21.79 -11.65 18.53
N HIS A 552 -21.92 -11.94 19.83
CA HIS A 552 -22.08 -10.92 20.88
C HIS A 552 -21.00 -9.82 20.87
N GLY A 553 -19.76 -10.13 20.44
CA GLY A 553 -18.66 -9.16 20.31
C GLY A 553 -18.82 -8.15 19.16
N PHE A 554 -19.70 -8.39 18.18
CA PHE A 554 -19.87 -7.54 16.99
C PHE A 554 -21.08 -6.61 17.06
N LEU A 555 -21.91 -6.71 18.10
CA LEU A 555 -23.15 -5.93 18.22
C LEU A 555 -22.87 -4.42 18.32
N SER A 556 -21.86 -4.02 19.11
CA SER A 556 -21.48 -2.61 19.25
C SER A 556 -20.90 -2.01 17.97
N ARG A 557 -20.05 -2.77 17.25
CA ARG A 557 -19.51 -2.34 15.95
C ARG A 557 -20.61 -2.23 14.91
N ARG A 558 -21.52 -3.20 14.86
CA ARG A 558 -22.72 -3.15 13.99
C ARG A 558 -23.57 -1.93 14.28
N ALA A 559 -23.89 -1.66 15.55
CA ALA A 559 -24.66 -0.47 15.94
C ALA A 559 -23.98 0.83 15.48
N SER A 560 -22.66 0.90 15.60
CA SER A 560 -21.87 2.07 15.19
C SER A 560 -21.89 2.28 13.66
N ARG A 561 -21.74 1.21 12.86
CA ARG A 561 -21.89 1.29 11.39
C ARG A 561 -23.29 1.70 10.96
N ARG A 562 -24.32 1.18 11.62
CA ARG A 562 -25.71 1.57 11.37
C ARG A 562 -25.98 3.03 11.71
N ASN A 563 -25.40 3.54 12.80
CA ASN A 563 -25.42 4.97 13.10
C ASN A 563 -24.78 5.79 11.96
N PHE A 564 -23.68 5.34 11.34
CA PHE A 564 -23.13 6.00 10.15
C PHE A 564 -24.12 6.00 8.98
N ILE A 565 -24.74 4.86 8.67
CA ILE A 565 -25.70 4.71 7.56
C ILE A 565 -26.93 5.59 7.77
N GLU A 566 -27.46 5.67 8.98
CA GLU A 566 -28.71 6.36 9.28
C GLU A 566 -28.54 7.85 9.56
N ARG A 567 -27.37 8.28 10.06
CA ARG A 567 -27.13 9.67 10.48
C ARG A 567 -26.22 10.44 9.56
N PHE A 568 -25.10 9.86 9.14
CA PHE A 568 -24.07 10.56 8.38
C PHE A 568 -24.32 10.50 6.86
N ALA A 569 -24.41 9.30 6.30
CA ALA A 569 -24.56 9.12 4.85
C ALA A 569 -25.75 9.89 4.24
N PRO A 570 -26.96 9.92 4.86
CA PRO A 570 -28.13 10.61 4.30
C PRO A 570 -28.02 12.13 4.33
N LYS A 571 -27.03 12.70 5.04
CA LYS A 571 -26.77 14.15 5.10
C LYS A 571 -25.81 14.62 4.00
N MET A 572 -25.12 13.70 3.34
CA MET A 572 -24.19 14.04 2.28
C MET A 572 -24.92 14.53 1.03
N ARG A 573 -24.35 15.54 0.35
CA ARG A 573 -24.92 16.11 -0.89
C ARG A 573 -23.92 16.23 -2.03
N GLN A 574 -22.62 16.23 -1.74
CA GLN A 574 -21.57 16.47 -2.74
C GLN A 574 -20.68 15.27 -3.04
N VAL A 575 -20.92 14.11 -2.41
CA VAL A 575 -20.10 12.91 -2.63
C VAL A 575 -20.26 12.49 -4.09
N ARG A 576 -19.14 12.34 -4.79
CA ARG A 576 -19.07 11.87 -6.19
C ARG A 576 -18.35 10.53 -6.28
N MET A 577 -17.43 10.27 -5.36
CA MET A 577 -16.74 9.01 -5.23
C MET A 577 -16.99 8.41 -3.86
N ILE A 578 -17.50 7.19 -3.84
CA ILE A 578 -17.63 6.38 -2.63
C ILE A 578 -16.85 5.08 -2.80
N LYS A 579 -15.98 4.81 -1.82
CA LYS A 579 -15.25 3.54 -1.72
C LYS A 579 -15.61 2.83 -0.42
N MET A 580 -16.19 1.65 -0.54
CA MET A 580 -16.53 0.76 0.57
C MET A 580 -15.62 -0.47 0.49
N GLU A 581 -14.92 -0.79 1.57
CA GLU A 581 -14.00 -1.93 1.57
C GLU A 581 -13.91 -2.64 2.92
N GLY A 582 -13.18 -3.75 2.95
CA GLY A 582 -13.08 -4.57 4.15
C GLY A 582 -14.40 -5.27 4.43
N ALA A 583 -14.60 -5.65 5.68
CA ALA A 583 -15.67 -6.55 6.11
C ALA A 583 -17.01 -5.84 6.36
N ILE A 584 -17.36 -4.88 5.51
CA ILE A 584 -18.68 -4.22 5.55
C ILE A 584 -19.71 -5.22 4.98
N PRO A 585 -20.73 -5.65 5.75
CA PRO A 585 -21.77 -6.55 5.29
C PRO A 585 -22.48 -6.06 4.03
N ARG A 586 -23.05 -7.00 3.26
CA ARG A 586 -23.69 -6.70 1.98
C ARG A 586 -24.91 -5.79 2.13
N ASP A 587 -25.78 -6.02 3.11
CA ASP A 587 -26.92 -5.14 3.39
C ASP A 587 -26.47 -3.74 3.77
N GLU A 588 -25.46 -3.61 4.62
CA GLU A 588 -24.90 -2.32 5.01
C GLU A 588 -24.33 -1.56 3.80
N ARG A 589 -23.64 -2.23 2.86
CA ARG A 589 -23.22 -1.61 1.58
C ARG A 589 -24.42 -1.10 0.76
N ARG A 590 -25.49 -1.90 0.66
CA ARG A 590 -26.73 -1.52 -0.03
C ARG A 590 -27.36 -0.28 0.60
N GLU A 591 -27.45 -0.25 1.93
CA GLU A 591 -28.06 0.87 2.65
C GLU A 591 -27.21 2.14 2.56
N VAL A 592 -25.88 2.06 2.49
CA VAL A 592 -25.03 3.23 2.19
C VAL A 592 -25.37 3.81 0.80
N ILE A 593 -25.54 2.96 -0.22
CA ILE A 593 -25.88 3.40 -1.58
C ILE A 593 -27.25 4.11 -1.61
N ARG A 594 -28.25 3.55 -0.91
CA ARG A 594 -29.58 4.16 -0.74
C ARG A 594 -29.52 5.46 0.07
N ALA A 595 -28.72 5.51 1.13
CA ALA A 595 -28.55 6.69 1.96
C ALA A 595 -28.00 7.87 1.14
N LEU A 596 -27.06 7.59 0.23
CA LEU A 596 -26.44 8.58 -0.65
C LEU A 596 -27.32 9.00 -1.85
N HIS A 597 -28.63 8.69 -1.88
CA HIS A 597 -29.55 9.05 -2.98
C HIS A 597 -29.53 10.54 -3.37
N ALA A 598 -29.18 11.45 -2.46
CA ALA A 598 -29.13 12.88 -2.71
C ALA A 598 -27.79 13.36 -3.35
N CYS A 599 -26.86 12.44 -3.59
CA CYS A 599 -25.55 12.69 -4.19
C CYS A 599 -25.52 12.26 -5.66
N THR A 600 -24.68 12.91 -6.48
CA THR A 600 -24.42 12.52 -7.87
C THR A 600 -23.19 11.62 -7.94
N ILE A 601 -23.35 10.33 -7.68
CA ILE A 601 -22.24 9.39 -7.62
C ILE A 601 -21.67 9.12 -9.02
N GLU A 602 -20.46 9.58 -9.28
CA GLU A 602 -19.73 9.35 -10.54
C GLU A 602 -18.92 8.05 -10.49
N LYS A 603 -18.45 7.65 -9.30
CA LYS A 603 -17.58 6.50 -9.08
C LYS A 603 -17.97 5.70 -7.84
N LEU A 604 -18.28 4.42 -8.04
CA LEU A 604 -18.59 3.47 -6.97
C LEU A 604 -17.53 2.37 -6.94
N VAL A 605 -16.91 2.21 -5.77
CA VAL A 605 -15.92 1.17 -5.53
C VAL A 605 -16.37 0.31 -4.36
N MET A 606 -16.55 -0.99 -4.58
CA MET A 606 -16.81 -1.98 -3.53
C MET A 606 -15.74 -3.07 -3.61
N ILE A 607 -15.03 -3.29 -2.50
CA ILE A 607 -13.92 -4.25 -2.43
C ILE A 607 -14.12 -5.14 -1.21
N GLY A 608 -14.19 -6.44 -1.43
CA GLY A 608 -14.34 -7.44 -0.39
C GLY A 608 -13.51 -8.69 -0.65
N VAL A 609 -13.58 -9.66 0.26
CA VAL A 609 -13.19 -11.05 -0.03
C VAL A 609 -14.24 -11.71 -0.92
N CYS A 610 -15.52 -11.50 -0.56
CA CYS A 610 -16.68 -11.96 -1.32
C CYS A 610 -17.12 -10.94 -2.37
N SER A 611 -17.73 -11.44 -3.44
CA SER A 611 -18.33 -10.65 -4.51
C SER A 611 -19.36 -9.67 -3.96
N SER A 612 -19.04 -8.39 -4.06
CA SER A 612 -19.91 -7.29 -3.59
C SER A 612 -21.25 -7.18 -4.31
N LEU A 613 -21.40 -7.80 -5.49
CA LEU A 613 -22.64 -7.76 -6.28
C LEU A 613 -23.63 -8.88 -5.92
N GLY A 614 -23.18 -9.90 -5.21
CA GLY A 614 -23.94 -11.12 -4.96
C GLY A 614 -23.13 -12.37 -5.25
N ASN A 615 -23.60 -13.48 -4.70
CA ASN A 615 -22.97 -14.79 -4.84
C ASN A 615 -23.54 -15.53 -6.04
N THR A 616 -22.71 -15.76 -7.05
CA THR A 616 -23.10 -16.50 -8.26
C THR A 616 -22.95 -18.01 -8.12
N TRP A 617 -22.30 -18.51 -7.07
CA TRP A 617 -21.97 -19.92 -6.90
C TRP A 617 -23.05 -20.70 -6.15
N GLY A 618 -24.11 -20.04 -5.71
CA GLY A 618 -25.16 -20.65 -4.89
C GLY A 618 -24.74 -20.82 -3.43
N ALA A 619 -25.69 -21.25 -2.59
CA ALA A 619 -25.41 -21.56 -1.18
C ALA A 619 -24.25 -22.55 -1.08
N ASP A 620 -23.24 -22.22 -0.27
CA ASP A 620 -22.03 -23.03 -0.05
C ASP A 620 -21.31 -23.44 -1.35
N GLY A 621 -21.44 -22.66 -2.43
CA GLY A 621 -20.79 -22.93 -3.71
C GLY A 621 -21.38 -24.07 -4.54
N LEU A 622 -22.53 -24.63 -4.13
CA LEU A 622 -23.12 -25.85 -4.72
C LEU A 622 -23.44 -25.73 -6.22
N ASP A 623 -23.68 -24.53 -6.76
CA ASP A 623 -23.98 -24.35 -8.19
C ASP A 623 -22.72 -24.45 -9.09
N LEU A 624 -21.50 -24.35 -8.53
CA LEU A 624 -20.23 -24.64 -9.23
C LEU A 624 -19.69 -26.06 -8.96
N GLY A 625 -20.27 -26.78 -7.99
CA GLY A 625 -19.98 -28.19 -7.72
C GLY A 625 -18.55 -28.45 -7.20
N GLU A 626 -17.99 -29.63 -7.54
CA GLU A 626 -16.66 -30.10 -7.09
C GLU A 626 -15.47 -29.28 -7.63
N SER A 627 -15.71 -28.19 -8.34
CA SER A 627 -14.64 -27.34 -8.89
C SER A 627 -14.08 -26.33 -7.88
N LEU A 628 -14.61 -26.33 -6.65
CA LEU A 628 -14.25 -25.40 -5.59
C LEU A 628 -13.55 -26.12 -4.44
N ASP A 629 -12.52 -25.48 -3.88
CA ASP A 629 -11.90 -25.92 -2.64
C ASP A 629 -12.72 -25.52 -1.40
N ASN A 630 -12.54 -26.23 -0.28
CA ASN A 630 -13.28 -25.97 0.96
C ASN A 630 -13.08 -24.55 1.50
N ASP A 631 -11.92 -23.94 1.26
CA ASP A 631 -11.65 -22.56 1.67
C ASP A 631 -12.39 -21.54 0.79
N GLU A 632 -12.76 -21.89 -0.45
CA GLU A 632 -13.46 -21.00 -1.38
C GLU A 632 -14.95 -20.84 -1.04
N VAL A 633 -15.57 -21.82 -0.39
CA VAL A 633 -17.01 -21.83 -0.11
C VAL A 633 -17.40 -21.11 1.19
N GLU A 634 -16.44 -20.83 2.06
CA GLU A 634 -16.70 -20.19 3.36
C GLU A 634 -17.19 -18.73 3.23
N GLY A 635 -18.26 -18.39 3.96
CA GLY A 635 -18.77 -17.03 4.07
C GLY A 635 -19.62 -16.56 2.88
N LEU A 636 -20.05 -17.49 2.02
CA LEU A 636 -20.90 -17.20 0.87
C LEU A 636 -22.38 -17.05 1.28
N GLU A 637 -22.88 -15.82 1.26
CA GLU A 637 -24.32 -15.57 1.43
C GLU A 637 -25.12 -16.12 0.25
N THR A 638 -26.26 -16.76 0.53
CA THR A 638 -27.17 -17.26 -0.53
C THR A 638 -27.97 -16.13 -1.17
N GLU A 639 -28.36 -16.31 -2.42
CA GLU A 639 -29.31 -15.44 -3.11
C GLU A 639 -30.72 -16.05 -3.11
N ASP A 640 -31.75 -15.20 -3.01
CA ASP A 640 -33.10 -15.63 -3.33
C ASP A 640 -33.24 -15.77 -4.85
N LYS A 641 -33.18 -17.02 -5.32
CA LYS A 641 -33.22 -17.33 -6.74
C LYS A 641 -34.52 -16.83 -7.40
N GLU A 642 -35.68 -17.02 -6.78
CA GLU A 642 -36.93 -16.59 -7.41
C GLU A 642 -36.99 -15.06 -7.60
N ALA A 643 -36.61 -14.31 -6.57
CA ALA A 643 -36.58 -12.86 -6.60
C ALA A 643 -35.55 -12.32 -7.62
N VAL A 644 -34.35 -12.91 -7.67
CA VAL A 644 -33.29 -12.50 -8.60
C VAL A 644 -33.71 -12.71 -10.06
N TRP A 645 -34.32 -13.85 -10.40
CA TRP A 645 -34.80 -14.11 -11.76
C TRP A 645 -35.98 -13.20 -12.13
N ARG A 646 -36.87 -12.92 -11.17
CA ARG A 646 -38.03 -12.05 -11.38
C ARG A 646 -37.62 -10.59 -11.57
N LEU A 647 -36.76 -10.06 -10.70
CA LEU A 647 -36.49 -8.62 -10.56
C LEU A 647 -35.19 -8.19 -11.26
N GLY A 648 -34.18 -9.04 -11.34
CA GLY A 648 -32.88 -8.69 -11.94
C GLY A 648 -32.95 -8.19 -13.39
N PRO A 649 -33.66 -8.90 -14.30
CA PRO A 649 -33.82 -8.47 -15.69
C PRO A 649 -34.69 -7.23 -15.91
N GLN A 650 -35.50 -6.86 -14.91
CA GLN A 650 -36.42 -5.72 -15.00
C GLN A 650 -35.65 -4.40 -15.09
N LYS A 651 -36.26 -3.41 -15.75
CA LYS A 651 -35.69 -2.07 -15.83
C LYS A 651 -35.69 -1.46 -14.41
N PRO A 652 -34.55 -1.01 -13.88
CA PRO A 652 -34.50 -0.29 -12.61
C PRO A 652 -35.36 0.97 -12.66
N GLU A 653 -36.20 1.16 -11.64
CA GLU A 653 -37.01 2.36 -11.48
C GLU A 653 -36.33 3.32 -10.50
N PRO A 654 -36.23 4.62 -10.83
CA PRO A 654 -35.66 5.60 -9.91
C PRO A 654 -36.53 5.76 -8.67
N PRO A 655 -35.94 6.14 -7.52
CA PRO A 655 -36.73 6.48 -6.34
C PRO A 655 -37.69 7.64 -6.66
N PRO A 656 -38.90 7.67 -6.05
CA PRO A 656 -39.84 8.76 -6.25
C PRO A 656 -39.28 10.09 -5.72
N ASP A 657 -39.73 11.23 -6.24
CA ASP A 657 -39.30 12.56 -5.77
C ASP A 657 -39.56 12.79 -4.27
N SER A 658 -40.55 12.10 -3.71
CA SER A 658 -40.89 12.12 -2.28
C SER A 658 -40.04 11.16 -1.43
N PHE A 659 -39.04 10.49 -2.03
CA PHE A 659 -38.23 9.50 -1.32
C PHE A 659 -37.59 10.11 -0.07
N ARG A 660 -37.68 9.34 1.02
CA ARG A 660 -37.01 9.60 2.28
C ARG A 660 -36.27 8.33 2.63
N PHE A 661 -34.98 8.47 2.88
CA PHE A 661 -34.17 7.34 3.27
C PHE A 661 -34.63 6.81 4.63
N GLU A 662 -34.99 5.54 4.65
CA GLU A 662 -35.18 4.72 5.84
C GLU A 662 -34.40 3.43 5.60
N ALA A 663 -33.57 3.07 6.57
CA ALA A 663 -32.70 1.91 6.46
C ALA A 663 -33.52 0.62 6.62
N GLU A 664 -33.31 -0.32 5.71
CA GLU A 664 -33.86 -1.67 5.82
C GLU A 664 -32.70 -2.65 5.86
N TYR A 665 -32.47 -3.29 7.00
CA TYR A 665 -31.36 -4.22 7.15
C TYR A 665 -31.77 -5.66 6.87
N GLY A 666 -30.80 -6.48 6.47
CA GLY A 666 -31.02 -7.83 6.03
C GLY A 666 -30.98 -8.00 4.51
N TRP A 667 -30.98 -9.26 4.08
CA TRP A 667 -31.04 -9.65 2.66
C TRP A 667 -32.33 -10.42 2.36
N PRO A 668 -33.53 -9.80 2.50
CA PRO A 668 -34.79 -10.46 2.18
C PRO A 668 -34.92 -10.70 0.66
N PRO A 669 -35.87 -11.54 0.22
CA PRO A 669 -36.19 -11.71 -1.20
C PRO A 669 -36.46 -10.36 -1.88
N GLY A 670 -35.59 -9.94 -2.80
CA GLY A 670 -35.61 -8.58 -3.33
C GLY A 670 -34.78 -8.38 -4.59
N ALA A 671 -34.65 -7.13 -5.00
CA ALA A 671 -33.87 -6.76 -6.18
C ALA A 671 -32.36 -7.01 -5.94
N PRO A 672 -31.60 -7.49 -6.94
CA PRO A 672 -30.15 -7.64 -6.83
C PRO A 672 -29.43 -6.32 -6.46
N MET A 673 -28.24 -6.43 -5.89
CA MET A 673 -27.40 -5.27 -5.54
C MET A 673 -27.22 -4.32 -6.73
N LEU A 674 -26.87 -4.84 -7.91
CA LEU A 674 -26.65 -4.01 -9.10
C LEU A 674 -27.92 -3.31 -9.59
N ASN A 675 -29.08 -3.93 -9.41
CA ASN A 675 -30.37 -3.31 -9.71
C ASN A 675 -30.62 -2.13 -8.75
N THR A 676 -30.37 -2.31 -7.45
CA THR A 676 -30.44 -1.22 -6.46
C THR A 676 -29.49 -0.06 -6.80
N ILE A 677 -28.22 -0.35 -7.14
CA ILE A 677 -27.26 0.68 -7.58
C ILE A 677 -27.80 1.45 -8.78
N ALA A 678 -28.34 0.72 -9.77
CA ALA A 678 -28.83 1.33 -11.00
C ALA A 678 -30.08 2.20 -10.75
N SER A 679 -31.01 1.77 -9.89
CA SER A 679 -32.18 2.56 -9.53
C SER A 679 -31.82 3.93 -8.96
N PHE A 680 -30.76 4.02 -8.15
CA PHE A 680 -30.39 5.28 -7.51
C PHE A 680 -29.39 6.13 -8.30
N HIS A 681 -28.45 5.52 -9.04
CA HIS A 681 -27.27 6.22 -9.54
C HIS A 681 -26.88 5.91 -11.00
N ALA A 682 -27.68 5.17 -11.77
CA ALA A 682 -27.29 4.76 -13.14
C ALA A 682 -27.01 5.91 -14.11
N ASP A 683 -27.66 7.04 -13.90
CA ASP A 683 -27.58 8.23 -14.74
C ASP A 683 -26.30 9.04 -14.52
N THR A 684 -25.65 8.91 -13.37
CA THR A 684 -24.46 9.69 -12.99
C THR A 684 -23.17 8.86 -13.03
N ILE A 685 -23.25 7.55 -12.80
CA ILE A 685 -22.08 6.68 -12.73
C ILE A 685 -21.32 6.62 -14.05
N THR A 686 -20.01 6.87 -13.94
CA THR A 686 -19.01 6.74 -15.01
C THR A 686 -17.97 5.66 -14.73
N GLU A 687 -17.77 5.28 -13.47
CA GLU A 687 -16.82 4.24 -13.08
C GLU A 687 -17.42 3.29 -12.04
N LEU A 688 -17.33 1.99 -12.32
CA LEU A 688 -17.71 0.92 -11.39
C LEU A 688 -16.50 0.04 -11.10
N LYS A 689 -16.27 -0.27 -9.83
CA LYS A 689 -15.26 -1.25 -9.41
C LYS A 689 -15.83 -2.20 -8.37
N PHE A 690 -15.88 -3.48 -8.71
CA PHE A 690 -16.34 -4.56 -7.85
C PHE A 690 -15.24 -5.60 -7.73
N CYS A 691 -14.62 -5.69 -6.56
CA CYS A 691 -13.58 -6.67 -6.28
C CYS A 691 -14.01 -7.59 -5.14
N GLY A 692 -13.69 -8.87 -5.27
CA GLY A 692 -14.04 -9.94 -4.35
C GLY A 692 -14.24 -11.21 -5.14
N TRP A 693 -13.36 -12.18 -4.94
CA TRP A 693 -13.25 -13.35 -5.81
C TRP A 693 -14.21 -14.47 -5.39
N LYS A 694 -14.48 -14.64 -4.09
CA LYS A 694 -15.45 -15.62 -3.58
C LYS A 694 -16.86 -15.25 -4.06
N GLY A 695 -17.56 -16.17 -4.72
CA GLY A 695 -18.90 -15.92 -5.29
C GLY A 695 -18.91 -15.10 -6.58
N SER A 696 -17.75 -14.70 -7.12
CA SER A 696 -17.67 -13.86 -8.33
C SER A 696 -18.08 -14.61 -9.60
N PRO A 697 -18.54 -13.93 -10.67
CA PRO A 697 -18.97 -14.61 -11.89
C PRO A 697 -17.87 -15.53 -12.46
N ALA A 698 -18.21 -16.80 -12.65
CA ALA A 698 -17.34 -17.78 -13.28
C ALA A 698 -17.27 -17.55 -14.80
N LEU A 699 -16.07 -17.29 -15.34
CA LEU A 699 -15.92 -16.91 -16.75
C LEU A 699 -16.14 -18.09 -17.71
N PHE A 700 -15.61 -19.28 -17.38
CA PHE A 700 -15.68 -20.45 -18.26
C PHE A 700 -16.99 -21.22 -18.14
N THR A 701 -17.59 -21.21 -16.95
CA THR A 701 -18.83 -21.91 -16.63
C THR A 701 -19.79 -21.00 -15.85
N PRO A 702 -20.33 -19.93 -16.47
CA PRO A 702 -21.25 -19.04 -15.78
C PRO A 702 -22.49 -19.79 -15.30
N THR A 703 -22.86 -19.60 -14.03
CA THR A 703 -24.07 -20.21 -13.46
C THR A 703 -25.34 -19.49 -13.97
N PRO A 704 -26.52 -20.13 -13.97
CA PRO A 704 -27.76 -19.53 -14.49
C PRO A 704 -28.16 -18.21 -13.82
N ILE A 705 -27.81 -18.00 -12.54
CA ILE A 705 -28.13 -16.78 -11.78
C ILE A 705 -27.26 -15.57 -12.20
N THR A 706 -26.10 -15.81 -12.81
CA THR A 706 -25.12 -14.77 -13.15
C THR A 706 -25.71 -13.69 -14.06
N MET A 707 -26.47 -14.10 -15.09
CA MET A 707 -27.05 -13.15 -16.05
C MET A 707 -28.11 -12.23 -15.42
N PRO A 708 -29.10 -12.74 -14.65
CA PRO A 708 -30.02 -11.90 -13.89
C PRO A 708 -29.34 -10.94 -12.90
N LEU A 709 -28.29 -11.36 -12.19
CA LEU A 709 -27.57 -10.52 -11.23
C LEU A 709 -26.88 -9.32 -11.89
N LEU A 710 -26.35 -9.51 -13.10
CA LEU A 710 -25.59 -8.47 -13.82
C LEU A 710 -26.44 -7.67 -14.83
N SER A 711 -27.70 -8.06 -15.09
CA SER A 711 -28.51 -7.49 -16.18
C SER A 711 -28.71 -5.97 -16.08
N ALA A 712 -28.71 -5.41 -14.86
CA ALA A 712 -28.87 -3.98 -14.65
C ALA A 712 -27.71 -3.14 -15.23
N MET A 713 -26.57 -3.76 -15.57
CA MET A 713 -25.39 -3.10 -16.11
C MET A 713 -25.67 -2.34 -17.43
N LYS A 714 -26.69 -2.76 -18.19
CA LYS A 714 -27.09 -2.13 -19.47
C LYS A 714 -27.64 -0.72 -19.31
N HIS A 715 -28.01 -0.33 -18.09
CA HIS A 715 -28.61 0.96 -17.76
C HIS A 715 -27.59 2.05 -17.41
N PHE A 716 -26.32 1.71 -17.18
CA PHE A 716 -25.27 2.71 -16.93
C PHE A 716 -24.79 3.33 -18.26
N HIS A 717 -25.59 4.25 -18.80
CA HIS A 717 -25.34 4.88 -20.09
C HIS A 717 -24.07 5.74 -20.13
N ASN A 718 -23.60 6.21 -18.97
CA ASN A 718 -22.42 7.05 -18.81
C ASN A 718 -21.16 6.27 -18.39
N LEU A 719 -21.25 4.94 -18.24
CA LEU A 719 -20.14 4.08 -17.83
C LEU A 719 -18.98 4.15 -18.81
N LYS A 720 -17.81 4.58 -18.34
CA LYS A 720 -16.54 4.64 -19.07
C LYS A 720 -15.58 3.55 -18.64
N SER A 721 -15.59 3.16 -17.36
CA SER A 721 -14.73 2.11 -16.83
C SER A 721 -15.50 1.13 -15.93
N LEU A 722 -15.28 -0.16 -16.16
CA LEU A 722 -15.73 -1.26 -15.30
C LEU A 722 -14.51 -2.04 -14.83
N VAL A 723 -14.40 -2.27 -13.53
CA VAL A 723 -13.41 -3.18 -12.94
C VAL A 723 -14.17 -4.25 -12.18
N MET A 724 -13.89 -5.52 -12.47
CA MET A 724 -14.66 -6.65 -11.94
C MET A 724 -13.75 -7.86 -11.72
N SER A 725 -13.87 -8.50 -10.55
CA SER A 725 -13.31 -9.84 -10.32
C SER A 725 -14.11 -10.89 -11.10
N LEU A 726 -13.41 -11.79 -11.77
CA LEU A 726 -13.97 -12.97 -12.43
C LEU A 726 -13.24 -14.21 -11.93
N TRP A 727 -13.98 -15.28 -11.70
CA TRP A 727 -13.39 -16.56 -11.29
C TRP A 727 -13.01 -17.39 -12.51
N LEU A 728 -11.81 -17.98 -12.46
CA LEU A 728 -11.28 -18.90 -13.47
C LEU A 728 -11.07 -20.27 -12.82
N SER A 729 -11.64 -21.31 -13.41
CA SER A 729 -11.20 -22.67 -13.08
C SER A 729 -9.82 -22.90 -13.67
N THR A 730 -8.85 -23.22 -12.82
CA THR A 730 -7.46 -23.55 -13.19
C THR A 730 -7.19 -25.06 -13.16
N THR A 731 -8.17 -25.87 -12.76
CA THR A 731 -8.06 -27.32 -12.63
C THR A 731 -8.18 -28.01 -13.98
N TYR A 732 -7.22 -28.90 -14.29
CA TYR A 732 -7.25 -29.78 -15.45
C TYR A 732 -6.89 -31.21 -15.02
N GLU A 733 -7.73 -32.19 -15.39
CA GLU A 733 -7.59 -33.60 -14.96
C GLU A 733 -7.41 -33.73 -13.43
N GLN A 734 -8.26 -33.04 -12.66
CA GLN A 734 -8.26 -33.03 -11.18
C GLN A 734 -6.98 -32.48 -10.53
N SER A 735 -6.11 -31.79 -11.28
CA SER A 735 -4.90 -31.15 -10.76
C SER A 735 -4.95 -29.64 -10.98
N PRO A 736 -4.54 -28.81 -10.00
CA PRO A 736 -4.38 -27.37 -10.19
C PRO A 736 -3.25 -27.09 -11.19
N ARG A 737 -3.43 -26.07 -12.04
CA ARG A 737 -2.46 -25.68 -13.09
C ARG A 737 -2.09 -24.20 -13.06
N ASP A 738 -2.28 -23.56 -11.92
CA ASP A 738 -2.04 -22.13 -11.72
C ASP A 738 -0.63 -21.71 -12.13
N ALA A 739 0.40 -22.45 -11.69
CA ALA A 739 1.79 -22.17 -12.02
C ALA A 739 2.06 -22.23 -13.54
N ASP A 740 1.43 -23.17 -14.25
CA ASP A 740 1.57 -23.31 -15.70
C ASP A 740 0.92 -22.12 -16.43
N ILE A 741 -0.27 -21.71 -15.96
CA ILE A 741 -1.00 -20.54 -16.51
C ILE A 741 -0.19 -19.26 -16.30
N ILE A 742 0.31 -19.02 -15.08
CA ILE A 742 1.14 -17.86 -14.74
C ILE A 742 2.40 -17.84 -15.59
N SER A 743 3.08 -18.98 -15.71
CA SER A 743 4.28 -19.13 -16.54
C SER A 743 3.99 -18.84 -18.02
N TYR A 744 2.86 -19.31 -18.54
CA TYR A 744 2.43 -19.06 -19.91
C TYR A 744 2.17 -17.56 -20.17
N TRP A 745 1.51 -16.86 -19.24
CA TRP A 745 1.32 -15.40 -19.32
C TRP A 745 2.64 -14.62 -19.19
N ALA A 746 3.56 -15.05 -18.34
CA ALA A 746 4.88 -14.44 -18.23
C ALA A 746 5.68 -14.60 -19.54
N ASN A 747 5.72 -15.81 -20.09
CA ASN A 747 6.50 -16.14 -21.29
C ASN A 747 5.96 -15.46 -22.55
N SER A 748 4.64 -15.42 -22.75
CA SER A 748 4.01 -14.80 -23.91
C SER A 748 4.31 -13.30 -24.08
N ARG A 749 4.78 -12.63 -23.01
CA ARG A 749 5.10 -11.20 -23.00
C ARG A 749 6.59 -10.91 -23.06
N SER A 750 7.45 -11.90 -22.79
CA SER A 750 8.89 -11.66 -22.71
C SER A 750 9.52 -11.72 -24.11
N PRO A 751 10.09 -10.62 -24.62
CA PRO A 751 10.76 -10.60 -25.92
C PRO A 751 12.06 -11.43 -25.93
N THR A 752 12.54 -11.84 -24.76
CA THR A 752 13.73 -12.68 -24.56
C THR A 752 13.37 -14.11 -24.16
N SER A 753 12.09 -14.48 -24.10
CA SER A 753 11.69 -15.85 -23.77
C SER A 753 12.27 -16.81 -24.79
N THR A 754 13.17 -17.69 -24.33
CA THR A 754 13.70 -18.82 -25.09
C THR A 754 12.83 -20.07 -24.91
N ALA A 755 11.67 -19.94 -24.26
CA ALA A 755 10.69 -21.02 -24.17
C ALA A 755 10.47 -21.54 -25.58
N LEU A 756 10.89 -22.78 -25.82
CA LEU A 756 10.79 -23.44 -27.10
C LEU A 756 9.31 -23.53 -27.45
N VAL A 757 8.79 -22.52 -28.15
CA VAL A 757 7.50 -22.63 -28.81
C VAL A 757 7.70 -23.75 -29.81
N ARG A 758 7.16 -24.92 -29.49
CA ARG A 758 7.16 -26.06 -30.40
C ARG A 758 6.34 -25.63 -31.61
N ILE A 759 7.01 -25.14 -32.66
CA ILE A 759 6.40 -24.88 -33.96
C ILE A 759 6.20 -26.26 -34.57
N SER A 760 5.04 -26.82 -34.30
CA SER A 760 4.55 -28.10 -34.81
C SER A 760 3.33 -27.80 -35.68
N ASP A 761 3.24 -28.46 -36.83
CA ASP A 761 2.05 -28.41 -37.70
C ASP A 761 0.90 -29.27 -37.15
N GLU A 762 1.11 -30.01 -36.05
CA GLU A 762 0.09 -30.81 -35.36
C GLU A 762 -0.81 -29.92 -34.49
N GLU A 763 -2.13 -30.18 -34.49
CA GLU A 763 -3.06 -29.48 -33.60
C GLU A 763 -2.70 -29.73 -32.13
N PRO A 764 -2.69 -28.69 -31.28
CA PRO A 764 -2.39 -28.88 -29.87
C PRO A 764 -3.49 -29.74 -29.21
N GLU A 765 -3.06 -30.71 -28.39
CA GLU A 765 -3.94 -31.61 -27.63
C GLU A 765 -3.73 -31.44 -26.12
N GLY A 766 -4.67 -31.96 -25.32
CA GLY A 766 -4.61 -31.93 -23.86
C GLY A 766 -4.43 -30.53 -23.27
N TRP A 767 -3.53 -30.39 -22.30
CA TRP A 767 -3.27 -29.14 -21.59
C TRP A 767 -2.73 -28.01 -22.49
N GLU A 768 -1.96 -28.33 -23.53
CA GLU A 768 -1.46 -27.31 -24.47
C GLU A 768 -2.62 -26.65 -25.24
N LYS A 769 -3.64 -27.43 -25.60
CA LYS A 769 -4.87 -26.92 -26.21
C LYS A 769 -5.62 -25.99 -25.27
N GLU A 770 -5.71 -26.36 -24.00
CA GLU A 770 -6.37 -25.57 -22.96
C GLU A 770 -5.67 -24.22 -22.76
N LEU A 771 -4.34 -24.19 -22.64
CA LEU A 771 -3.56 -22.96 -22.55
C LEU A 771 -3.81 -22.03 -23.74
N LYS A 772 -3.79 -22.57 -24.97
CA LYS A 772 -4.01 -21.79 -26.20
C LYS A 772 -5.46 -21.30 -26.36
N THR A 773 -6.46 -22.10 -25.98
CA THR A 773 -7.88 -21.81 -26.29
C THR A 773 -8.68 -21.21 -25.14
N LYS A 774 -8.18 -21.30 -23.90
CA LYS A 774 -8.82 -20.72 -22.70
C LYS A 774 -8.00 -19.63 -22.04
N PHE A 775 -6.68 -19.80 -21.93
CA PHE A 775 -5.82 -18.93 -21.12
C PHE A 775 -4.93 -17.98 -21.93
N ALA A 776 -4.87 -18.12 -23.26
CA ALA A 776 -4.17 -17.15 -24.10
C ALA A 776 -4.74 -15.73 -23.89
N PRO A 777 -3.89 -14.69 -23.82
CA PRO A 777 -4.34 -13.31 -23.59
C PRO A 777 -5.51 -12.87 -24.49
N ASP A 778 -5.43 -13.18 -25.78
CA ASP A 778 -6.46 -12.90 -26.78
C ASP A 778 -7.71 -13.76 -26.59
N ALA A 779 -7.56 -15.04 -26.25
CA ALA A 779 -8.68 -15.93 -25.93
C ALA A 779 -9.45 -15.45 -24.69
N LEU A 780 -8.74 -15.01 -23.64
CA LEU A 780 -9.35 -14.42 -22.45
C LEU A 780 -10.04 -13.10 -22.79
N ALA A 781 -9.40 -12.22 -23.56
CA ALA A 781 -9.99 -10.95 -23.97
C ALA A 781 -11.29 -11.16 -24.76
N TRP A 782 -11.29 -12.13 -25.68
CA TRP A 782 -12.47 -12.51 -26.45
C TRP A 782 -13.59 -13.08 -25.56
N ARG A 783 -13.26 -13.95 -24.59
CA ARG A 783 -14.25 -14.53 -23.66
C ARG A 783 -14.86 -13.48 -22.75
N VAL A 784 -14.05 -12.61 -22.15
CA VAL A 784 -14.52 -11.50 -21.32
C VAL A 784 -15.40 -10.55 -22.14
N THR A 785 -15.01 -10.25 -23.37
CA THR A 785 -15.81 -9.42 -24.29
C THR A 785 -17.16 -10.06 -24.59
N SER A 786 -17.17 -11.36 -24.90
CA SER A 786 -18.40 -12.10 -25.22
C SER A 786 -19.32 -12.24 -24.01
N PHE A 787 -18.75 -12.32 -22.80
CA PHE A 787 -19.49 -12.43 -21.55
C PHE A 787 -20.07 -11.08 -21.10
N LEU A 788 -19.24 -10.03 -21.02
CA LEU A 788 -19.65 -8.72 -20.47
C LEU A 788 -20.24 -7.78 -21.52
N GLY A 789 -19.84 -7.86 -22.78
CA GLY A 789 -20.31 -6.98 -23.85
C GLY A 789 -21.84 -6.87 -23.93
N PRO A 790 -22.58 -7.99 -23.96
CA PRO A 790 -24.04 -7.98 -24.00
C PRO A 790 -24.71 -7.37 -22.75
N LEU A 791 -23.99 -7.33 -21.62
CA LEU A 791 -24.47 -6.74 -20.37
C LEU A 791 -24.22 -5.23 -20.31
N LEU A 792 -23.28 -4.71 -21.10
CA LEU A 792 -22.97 -3.28 -21.13
C LEU A 792 -23.98 -2.48 -21.95
N SER A 793 -24.14 -1.21 -21.58
CA SER A 793 -25.04 -0.30 -22.29
C SER A 793 -24.59 -0.07 -23.74
N ASP A 794 -25.51 -0.23 -24.70
CA ASP A 794 -25.27 0.09 -26.11
C ASP A 794 -24.80 1.54 -26.31
N ARG A 795 -25.37 2.49 -25.57
CA ARG A 795 -24.93 3.89 -25.61
C ARG A 795 -23.50 4.06 -25.11
N ALA A 796 -23.09 3.27 -24.11
CA ALA A 796 -21.74 3.34 -23.57
C ALA A 796 -20.71 2.74 -24.54
N LYS A 797 -21.01 1.56 -25.08
CA LYS A 797 -20.18 0.84 -26.06
C LYS A 797 -20.03 1.56 -27.40
N SER A 798 -20.99 2.40 -27.77
CA SER A 798 -20.96 3.16 -29.03
C SER A 798 -20.04 4.38 -28.98
N ARG A 799 -19.47 4.73 -27.82
CA ARG A 799 -18.52 5.86 -27.71
C ARG A 799 -17.19 5.53 -28.36
N ASN A 800 -16.46 6.56 -28.78
CA ASN A 800 -15.09 6.38 -29.25
C ASN A 800 -14.23 5.78 -28.12
N GLY A 801 -13.51 4.70 -28.42
CA GLY A 801 -12.76 3.91 -27.43
C GLY A 801 -13.60 2.94 -26.58
N GLY A 802 -14.93 2.87 -26.76
CA GLY A 802 -15.80 1.92 -26.07
C GLY A 802 -15.88 2.12 -24.55
N VAL A 803 -16.09 1.02 -23.82
CA VAL A 803 -16.02 0.95 -22.36
C VAL A 803 -14.71 0.25 -21.97
N HIS A 804 -13.89 0.90 -21.14
CA HIS A 804 -12.72 0.27 -20.55
C HIS A 804 -13.16 -0.79 -19.53
N VAL A 805 -12.71 -2.03 -19.69
CA VAL A 805 -13.00 -3.15 -18.80
C VAL A 805 -11.69 -3.69 -18.26
N ARG A 806 -11.61 -3.84 -16.95
CA ARG A 806 -10.56 -4.59 -16.27
C ARG A 806 -11.16 -5.81 -15.61
N ALA A 807 -10.81 -6.97 -16.13
CA ALA A 807 -11.12 -8.26 -15.52
C ALA A 807 -9.96 -8.68 -14.61
N GLY A 808 -10.23 -8.85 -13.32
CA GLY A 808 -9.26 -9.33 -12.34
C GLY A 808 -9.48 -10.80 -12.02
N PHE A 809 -8.40 -11.58 -12.00
CA PHE A 809 -8.38 -13.02 -11.72
C PHE A 809 -7.49 -13.27 -10.51
N CYS A 810 -7.94 -14.14 -9.59
CA CYS A 810 -7.11 -14.65 -8.50
C CYS A 810 -6.57 -16.01 -8.95
N VAL A 811 -5.25 -16.13 -9.11
CA VAL A 811 -4.56 -17.32 -9.64
C VAL A 811 -3.24 -17.51 -8.90
N GLY A 812 -2.88 -18.76 -8.61
CA GLY A 812 -1.64 -19.12 -7.93
C GLY A 812 -1.84 -19.53 -6.48
N ASP A 813 -0.91 -20.34 -5.97
CA ASP A 813 -0.91 -20.88 -4.60
C ASP A 813 -0.85 -19.80 -3.50
N TRP A 814 -0.62 -18.54 -3.91
CA TRP A 814 -0.50 -17.36 -3.05
C TRP A 814 -1.50 -16.25 -3.42
N ASP A 815 -2.65 -16.59 -4.02
CA ASP A 815 -3.71 -15.62 -4.34
C ASP A 815 -3.23 -14.44 -5.21
N GLY A 816 -2.48 -14.73 -6.27
CA GLY A 816 -1.96 -13.72 -7.19
C GLY A 816 -3.07 -13.00 -7.96
N ILE A 817 -3.09 -11.67 -7.91
CA ILE A 817 -4.07 -10.87 -8.67
C ILE A 817 -3.50 -10.52 -10.04
N PHE A 818 -4.10 -11.10 -11.08
CA PHE A 818 -3.79 -10.82 -12.48
C PHE A 818 -4.94 -10.05 -13.13
N ASP A 819 -4.62 -8.97 -13.82
CA ASP A 819 -5.64 -8.18 -14.50
C ASP A 819 -5.42 -8.15 -16.01
N LEU A 820 -6.52 -8.24 -16.73
CA LEU A 820 -6.64 -8.04 -18.16
C LEU A 820 -7.42 -6.74 -18.40
N ASP A 821 -6.72 -5.72 -18.88
CA ASP A 821 -7.29 -4.43 -19.27
C ASP A 821 -7.70 -4.50 -20.76
N MET A 822 -8.91 -4.07 -21.10
CA MET A 822 -9.41 -4.07 -22.48
C MET A 822 -10.42 -2.95 -22.73
N ALA A 823 -10.72 -2.69 -24.01
CA ALA A 823 -11.80 -1.80 -24.41
C ALA A 823 -12.88 -2.59 -25.17
N ILE A 824 -14.13 -2.54 -24.70
CA ILE A 824 -15.29 -3.19 -25.34
C ILE A 824 -16.10 -2.16 -26.12
N GLY A 825 -16.22 -2.36 -27.43
CA GLY A 825 -17.00 -1.52 -28.35
C GLY A 825 -18.22 -2.23 -28.92
N LYS A 826 -19.16 -1.45 -29.45
CA LYS A 826 -20.32 -1.99 -30.18
C LYS A 826 -19.92 -2.39 -31.60
N GLY A 827 -20.07 -3.66 -31.94
CA GLY A 827 -19.88 -4.13 -33.33
C GLY A 827 -21.20 -4.26 -34.10
N SER A 828 -21.10 -4.65 -35.38
CA SER A 828 -22.23 -4.80 -36.28
C SER A 828 -23.04 -6.08 -36.05
N LEU A 829 -22.37 -7.17 -35.65
CA LEU A 829 -22.97 -8.49 -35.41
C LEU A 829 -22.90 -8.91 -33.93
N ALA A 830 -21.79 -8.60 -33.27
CA ALA A 830 -21.54 -8.83 -31.85
C ALA A 830 -20.67 -7.71 -31.29
N ASP A 831 -20.59 -7.58 -29.97
CA ASP A 831 -19.64 -6.66 -29.33
C ASP A 831 -18.20 -7.09 -29.60
N VAL A 832 -17.30 -6.11 -29.68
CA VAL A 832 -15.92 -6.32 -30.15
C VAL A 832 -14.90 -5.82 -29.13
N CYS A 833 -13.79 -6.54 -29.01
CA CYS A 833 -12.62 -6.09 -28.28
C CYS A 833 -11.85 -5.11 -29.19
N LEU A 834 -11.74 -3.86 -28.77
CA LEU A 834 -11.02 -2.80 -29.51
C LEU A 834 -9.51 -2.85 -29.27
N GLY A 835 -9.08 -3.58 -28.23
CA GLY A 835 -7.69 -3.73 -27.81
C GLY A 835 -7.63 -4.24 -26.37
N PHE A 836 -6.54 -4.91 -26.02
CA PHE A 836 -6.31 -5.44 -24.67
C PHE A 836 -4.82 -5.40 -24.28
N ASP A 837 -4.57 -5.47 -22.98
CA ASP A 837 -3.26 -5.55 -22.35
C ASP A 837 -3.34 -6.43 -21.08
N GLY A 838 -2.37 -7.31 -20.89
CA GLY A 838 -2.39 -8.36 -19.87
C GLY A 838 -2.84 -9.74 -20.40
N PRO A 839 -3.06 -10.74 -19.52
CA PRO A 839 -3.08 -10.64 -18.06
C PRO A 839 -1.75 -10.21 -17.44
N ARG A 840 -1.78 -9.33 -16.45
CA ARG A 840 -0.59 -8.83 -15.76
C ARG A 840 -0.77 -8.75 -14.25
N PRO A 841 0.26 -9.14 -13.47
CA PRO A 841 0.17 -9.08 -12.02
C PRO A 841 0.04 -7.62 -11.55
N GLU A 842 -0.41 -7.41 -10.32
CA GLU A 842 -0.50 -6.08 -9.73
C GLU A 842 0.85 -5.35 -9.68
N ILE A 843 1.94 -6.10 -9.63
CA ILE A 843 3.30 -5.58 -9.51
C ILE A 843 3.91 -5.03 -10.81
N ASP A 844 3.22 -5.18 -11.94
CA ASP A 844 3.67 -4.68 -13.26
C ASP A 844 4.02 -3.18 -13.23
N GLU A 845 5.15 -2.81 -13.84
CA GLU A 845 5.72 -1.45 -13.74
C GLU A 845 4.80 -0.40 -14.39
N VAL A 846 4.35 -0.66 -15.62
CA VAL A 846 3.49 0.26 -16.38
C VAL A 846 2.18 0.47 -15.62
N ARG A 847 1.61 -0.62 -15.08
CA ARG A 847 0.41 -0.57 -14.27
C ARG A 847 0.60 0.20 -12.98
N ARG A 848 1.69 -0.06 -12.24
CA ARG A 848 2.03 0.68 -11.01
C ARG A 848 2.16 2.16 -11.31
N ARG A 849 2.85 2.54 -12.40
CA ARG A 849 3.00 3.94 -12.81
C ARG A 849 1.66 4.58 -13.14
N SER A 850 0.83 3.93 -13.95
CA SER A 850 -0.54 4.41 -14.26
C SER A 850 -1.38 4.58 -13.00
N LYS A 851 -1.32 3.63 -12.06
CA LYS A 851 -1.95 3.74 -10.74
C LYS A 851 -1.37 4.91 -9.93
N LEU A 852 -0.09 5.26 -10.01
CA LEU A 852 0.47 6.37 -9.25
C LEU A 852 0.14 7.74 -9.87
N VAL A 853 0.04 7.81 -11.19
CA VAL A 853 -0.26 9.06 -11.93
C VAL A 853 -1.74 9.42 -11.87
N ASN A 854 -2.63 8.44 -12.02
CA ASN A 854 -4.08 8.67 -12.13
C ASN A 854 -4.83 8.64 -10.79
N ARG A 855 -4.13 8.49 -9.67
CA ARG A 855 -4.76 8.58 -8.35
C ARG A 855 -5.12 10.03 -8.07
N ARG A 856 -6.38 10.23 -7.68
CA ARG A 856 -6.89 11.49 -7.14
C ARG A 856 -6.41 11.60 -5.68
N TRP A 857 -7.32 11.65 -4.72
CA TRP A 857 -6.96 11.61 -3.29
C TRP A 857 -6.58 10.20 -2.80
N PHE A 858 -7.20 9.14 -3.34
CA PHE A 858 -7.08 7.74 -2.87
C PHE A 858 -6.00 6.91 -3.60
#